data_AF-A0A8S1ZH95-F1
#
_entry.id   AF-A0A8S1ZH95-F1
#
_cell.length_a   1.000
_cell.length_b   1.000
_cell.length_c   1.000
_cell.angle_alpha   90.00
_cell.angle_beta   90.00
_cell.angle_gamma   90.00
#
_symmetry.space_group_name_H-M   'P 1'
#
loop_
_entity.id
_entity.type
_entity.pdbx_description
1 polymer ?
#
loop_
_entity_poly.entity_id
_entity_poly.type
_entity_poly.pdbx_seq_one_letter_code
_entity_poly.pdbx_strand_id
1 'polypeptide(L)'
;MVAKPRSRCCCCSWFIGVIVLIAVILAVIFTFRHRSSHSDDNPGSIDKNYANALKIAMQFFDIQKSGKLENNKISWRGDSGLKDGSEASIDLSKGLYDAGDHMKFGFPMAFTATVLSWSILEYGDQMASVNLLDHAKDSLKWTTDFLINAHPSPNVLYIQVGDPVTDHKCWDRPETMTRKRTLTKIDTETPGTEVAAETAAAMAAASLVFKESDTKYSRTLLKHAKQLFDFADNNRGSYSVNIPEVQPYYNSTGYGDELLWAASWLYHATEDKTYLDFVSENGEEFGNFGSPSWFSWDNKLPGTHILLSRLTFFKKGLSGSKGLQGYKETAEAVMCGLIPSSPTATSSRTDGGLIWVSEWNALQHPVSSAFLATLYSDYMLTSGIKELSCSDQSFKPSDLRKFARSQADYMLGKNPEKMSYLVGYGEKYPEFVHHRGASIPADANTGCKDGFKWLDSEEPNPNVAYGALVGGPFLNDTFIDARNNSMQNEPSTYNSALVLSSSPRSMSLLIRSSSYVSHLTLFQPRNSKPSSFTNQISFVSSFNHNPFLNLVYKRNPIMQSVSKMTVKSSLIDPDGGELVELIVPESEIGAKKAESETMPKVKLTKIDLEWVHVISEGWASPLKGFMREDEYLQSLHFNSLRLKNGTLVNMSLPIVLAIDDETKEQIGSSQNVALVSAQGDIIGSLRSVEIYKHNKEERIARTWGTTSPGLPYVEEYITPSGNWLIGGDLEVFKPIKYNDGLDHYRLSPKQLREEFDNRQADAVFAFQLRNPVHNGHALLMNDTRKRLLEMGYKNPILLLHPLGGFTKADDVPLDVRMEQHSKVLEDGVLDPKTTIVSIFPSPMHYAGPTEVQWHAKARINAGANFYIVGRDPAGMGHPTEKRDLYDPDHGKKVLSMAPGLEKLNILPFRVAAYDTIEKKMAFFDPSRAKEFLFISGTKMRTYARTGENPPDGFMCPSGWNVLVKYYESLQESEAKQQAVVSA
;
A
#
# COMPACT_ATOMS: atom_id res chain seq x y z
N MET A 1 -16.29 96.55 10.99
CA MET A 1 -16.75 96.98 9.65
C MET A 1 -15.92 96.27 8.59
N VAL A 2 -16.60 95.57 7.69
CA VAL A 2 -16.30 95.44 6.25
C VAL A 2 -15.06 94.63 5.77
N ALA A 3 -15.42 93.50 5.12
CA ALA A 3 -14.92 92.91 3.87
C ALA A 3 -13.60 92.10 3.75
N LYS A 4 -13.79 90.86 3.28
CA LYS A 4 -12.84 90.00 2.54
C LYS A 4 -12.40 90.62 1.21
N PRO A 5 -11.28 90.12 0.64
CA PRO A 5 -11.36 89.52 -0.69
C PRO A 5 -10.81 88.08 -0.75
N ARG A 6 -11.31 87.35 -1.75
CA ARG A 6 -11.16 85.91 -2.02
C ARG A 6 -9.70 85.49 -2.31
N SER A 7 -9.21 84.47 -1.59
CA SER A 7 -8.04 83.67 -1.98
C SER A 7 -8.47 82.58 -2.99
N ARG A 8 -7.98 82.67 -4.22
CA ARG A 8 -7.94 81.53 -5.17
C ARG A 8 -6.67 80.71 -4.87
N CYS A 9 -6.77 79.39 -5.09
CA CYS A 9 -5.71 78.38 -5.00
C CYS A 9 -5.31 77.92 -3.59
N CYS A 10 -6.16 77.12 -2.93
CA CYS A 10 -5.71 76.19 -1.87
C CYS A 10 -6.21 74.75 -2.04
N CYS A 11 -6.93 74.42 -3.12
CA CYS A 11 -7.42 73.06 -3.34
C CYS A 11 -6.43 72.14 -4.07
N CYS A 12 -5.46 72.66 -4.83
CA CYS A 12 -4.48 71.81 -5.52
C CYS A 12 -3.35 71.32 -4.60
N SER A 13 -2.94 72.11 -3.61
CA SER A 13 -1.83 71.73 -2.71
C SER A 13 -2.22 70.64 -1.73
N TRP A 14 -3.48 70.59 -1.30
CA TRP A 14 -3.97 69.55 -0.39
C TRP A 14 -4.17 68.22 -1.13
N PHE A 15 -4.66 68.25 -2.38
CA PHE A 15 -4.79 67.05 -3.21
C PHE A 15 -3.43 66.46 -3.59
N ILE A 16 -2.44 67.31 -3.93
CA ILE A 16 -1.07 66.86 -4.19
C ILE A 16 -0.44 66.32 -2.89
N GLY A 17 -0.66 66.98 -1.75
CA GLY A 17 -0.18 66.50 -0.45
C GLY A 17 -0.74 65.12 -0.08
N VAL A 18 -2.02 64.87 -0.33
CA VAL A 18 -2.65 63.56 -0.08
C VAL A 18 -2.14 62.49 -1.06
N ILE A 19 -1.96 62.81 -2.34
CA ILE A 19 -1.40 61.87 -3.32
C ILE A 19 0.06 61.53 -2.98
N VAL A 20 0.86 62.51 -2.58
CA VAL A 20 2.25 62.28 -2.14
C VAL A 20 2.28 61.47 -0.85
N LEU A 21 1.39 61.74 0.11
CA LEU A 21 1.30 60.96 1.34
C LEU A 21 0.88 59.50 1.05
N ILE A 22 -0.09 59.28 0.17
CA ILE A 22 -0.50 57.94 -0.28
C ILE A 22 0.63 57.25 -1.03
N ALA A 23 1.36 57.96 -1.91
CA ALA A 23 2.50 57.40 -2.62
C ALA A 23 3.66 57.05 -1.68
N VAL A 24 3.90 57.85 -0.64
CA VAL A 24 4.91 57.56 0.41
C VAL A 24 4.45 56.38 1.28
N ILE A 25 3.18 56.32 1.68
CA ILE A 25 2.62 55.19 2.43
C ILE A 25 2.67 53.92 1.59
N LEU A 26 2.32 53.99 0.31
CA LEU A 26 2.42 52.86 -0.62
C LEU A 26 3.88 52.49 -0.88
N ALA A 27 4.81 53.44 -0.96
CA ALA A 27 6.24 53.16 -1.10
C ALA A 27 6.82 52.55 0.18
N VAL A 28 6.36 52.96 1.37
CA VAL A 28 6.72 52.38 2.67
C VAL A 28 6.12 50.99 2.83
N ILE A 29 4.85 50.78 2.44
CA ILE A 29 4.21 49.46 2.41
C ILE A 29 4.88 48.58 1.36
N PHE A 30 5.30 49.12 0.22
CA PHE A 30 6.02 48.38 -0.81
C PHE A 30 7.44 48.05 -0.33
N THR A 31 8.15 48.96 0.34
CA THR A 31 9.46 48.65 0.94
C THR A 31 9.36 47.74 2.16
N PHE A 32 8.28 47.77 2.94
CA PHE A 32 8.02 46.79 4.01
C PHE A 32 7.55 45.44 3.46
N ARG A 33 6.74 45.40 2.39
CA ARG A 33 6.40 44.15 1.70
C ARG A 33 7.59 43.58 0.95
N HIS A 34 8.50 44.42 0.45
CA HIS A 34 9.72 43.98 -0.22
C HIS A 34 10.84 43.60 0.77
N ARG A 35 10.90 44.25 1.94
CA ARG A 35 11.72 43.79 3.09
C ARG A 35 11.15 42.55 3.78
N SER A 36 9.84 42.31 3.71
CA SER A 36 9.21 41.09 4.23
C SER A 36 9.21 39.95 3.18
N SER A 37 9.38 40.26 1.89
CA SER A 37 9.54 39.27 0.82
C SER A 37 11.00 38.94 0.48
N HIS A 38 11.96 39.62 1.09
CA HIS A 38 13.38 39.29 1.06
C HIS A 38 13.85 39.21 2.51
N SER A 39 13.52 38.09 3.17
CA SER A 39 14.48 37.57 4.14
C SER A 39 15.78 37.36 3.37
N ASP A 40 16.81 38.11 3.74
CA ASP A 40 18.17 37.93 3.24
C ASP A 40 18.61 36.48 3.49
N ASP A 41 18.30 35.58 2.55
CA ASP A 41 18.93 34.27 2.40
C ASP A 41 20.35 34.54 1.90
N ASN A 42 21.22 34.87 2.85
CA ASN A 42 22.65 34.88 2.62
C ASN A 42 23.05 33.44 2.23
N PRO A 43 23.54 33.17 1.01
CA PRO A 43 23.93 31.83 0.60
C PRO A 43 25.12 31.43 1.48
N GLY A 44 24.88 30.61 2.51
CA GLY A 44 25.88 30.36 3.56
C GLY A 44 25.37 30.07 4.96
N SER A 45 24.21 30.59 5.37
CA SER A 45 23.79 30.49 6.78
C SER A 45 23.29 29.09 7.14
N ILE A 46 23.70 28.55 8.31
CA ILE A 46 23.00 27.39 8.92
C ILE A 46 21.53 27.80 9.06
N ASP A 47 20.61 27.05 8.46
CA ASP A 47 19.22 27.12 8.90
C ASP A 47 19.13 26.47 10.30
N LYS A 48 18.96 27.34 11.30
CA LYS A 48 19.01 26.97 12.71
C LYS A 48 17.95 25.94 13.09
N ASN A 49 16.80 25.95 12.41
CA ASN A 49 15.71 25.04 12.72
C ASN A 49 16.12 23.60 12.45
N TYR A 50 16.69 23.35 11.28
CA TYR A 50 17.08 21.99 10.92
C TYR A 50 18.40 21.54 11.55
N ALA A 51 19.30 22.47 11.90
CA ALA A 51 20.44 22.13 12.75
C ALA A 51 20.01 21.70 14.16
N ASN A 52 18.97 22.35 14.71
CA ASN A 52 18.37 21.92 15.97
C ASN A 52 17.67 20.57 15.83
N ALA A 53 16.90 20.35 14.75
CA ALA A 53 16.27 19.06 14.46
C ALA A 53 17.31 17.94 14.35
N LEU A 54 18.42 18.18 13.64
CA LEU A 54 19.54 17.24 13.49
C LEU A 54 20.18 16.89 14.84
N LYS A 55 20.42 17.89 15.70
CA LYS A 55 20.93 17.69 17.06
C LYS A 55 19.99 16.86 17.92
N ILE A 56 18.68 17.04 17.76
CA ILE A 56 17.66 16.27 18.48
C ILE A 56 17.61 14.84 17.95
N ALA A 57 17.50 14.64 16.63
CA ALA A 57 17.46 13.32 15.98
C ALA A 57 18.64 12.41 16.37
N MET A 58 19.86 12.96 16.51
CA MET A 58 21.04 12.20 16.91
C MET A 58 20.92 11.54 18.29
N GLN A 59 20.10 12.07 19.20
CA GLN A 59 19.95 11.51 20.55
C GLN A 59 19.24 10.15 20.53
N PHE A 60 18.42 9.87 19.52
CA PHE A 60 17.71 8.60 19.45
C PHE A 60 18.67 7.41 19.28
N PHE A 61 19.79 7.59 18.59
CA PHE A 61 20.81 6.54 18.50
C PHE A 61 21.39 6.19 19.86
N ASP A 62 21.62 7.17 20.73
CA ASP A 62 22.06 6.91 22.11
C ASP A 62 20.97 6.21 22.93
N ILE A 63 19.70 6.59 22.70
CA ILE A 63 18.52 5.94 23.30
C ILE A 63 18.34 4.49 22.84
N GLN A 64 18.81 4.11 21.67
CA GLN A 64 18.69 2.73 21.17
C GLN A 64 19.89 1.85 21.52
N LYS A 65 21.01 2.38 22.04
CA LYS A 65 22.20 1.57 22.33
C LYS A 65 21.90 0.43 23.31
N SER A 66 22.28 -0.78 22.94
CA SER A 66 22.36 -1.95 23.82
C SER A 66 23.82 -2.21 24.19
N GLY A 67 24.05 -2.93 25.28
CA GLY A 67 25.38 -3.26 25.79
C GLY A 67 25.78 -2.40 26.99
N LYS A 68 27.07 -2.39 27.28
CA LYS A 68 27.66 -1.54 28.33
C LYS A 68 27.87 -0.13 27.80
N LEU A 69 27.08 0.84 28.24
CA LEU A 69 27.06 2.18 27.64
C LEU A 69 28.34 2.96 27.98
N GLU A 70 28.97 3.52 26.95
CA GLU A 70 30.17 4.36 27.07
C GLU A 70 29.81 5.82 26.86
N ASN A 71 30.29 6.72 27.75
CA ASN A 71 30.00 8.17 27.70
C ASN A 71 28.50 8.50 27.57
N ASN A 72 27.64 7.74 28.26
CA ASN A 72 26.19 7.84 28.13
C ASN A 72 25.68 9.25 28.50
N LYS A 73 24.96 9.88 27.57
CA LYS A 73 24.32 11.20 27.75
C LYS A 73 22.84 11.09 28.11
N ILE A 74 22.25 9.91 28.01
CA ILE A 74 20.84 9.65 28.27
C ILE A 74 20.71 9.13 29.72
N SER A 75 20.39 10.03 30.65
CA SER A 75 20.39 9.76 32.09
C SER A 75 19.46 8.62 32.53
N TRP A 76 18.40 8.37 31.78
CA TRP A 76 17.42 7.31 32.04
C TRP A 76 17.72 6.00 31.31
N ARG A 77 18.81 5.89 30.55
CA ARG A 77 19.30 4.63 29.96
C ARG A 77 20.48 4.09 30.75
N GLY A 78 20.61 2.77 30.81
CA GLY A 78 21.72 2.08 31.44
C GLY A 78 22.17 0.84 30.66
N ASP A 79 23.13 0.13 31.28
CA ASP A 79 23.71 -1.10 30.74
C ASP A 79 22.64 -2.19 30.57
N SER A 80 22.56 -2.80 29.39
CA SER A 80 21.56 -3.82 29.06
C SER A 80 22.08 -4.83 28.04
N GLY A 81 21.45 -6.00 27.92
CA GLY A 81 21.85 -7.00 26.92
C GLY A 81 23.30 -7.51 27.09
N LEU A 82 23.88 -7.40 28.29
CA LEU A 82 25.31 -7.65 28.56
C LEU A 82 25.76 -9.09 28.29
N LYS A 83 24.82 -10.03 28.18
CA LYS A 83 25.07 -11.46 27.94
C LYS A 83 24.73 -11.89 26.51
N ASP A 84 24.31 -10.96 25.66
CA ASP A 84 23.99 -11.25 24.27
C ASP A 84 25.21 -11.87 23.59
N GLY A 85 25.03 -13.05 22.97
CA GLY A 85 26.12 -13.79 22.32
C GLY A 85 26.80 -14.86 23.19
N SER A 86 26.56 -14.89 24.51
CA SER A 86 27.28 -15.81 25.41
C SER A 86 27.08 -17.29 25.08
N GLU A 87 25.92 -17.66 24.54
CA GLU A 87 25.63 -19.05 24.14
C GLU A 87 26.43 -19.52 22.91
N ALA A 88 26.97 -18.58 22.13
CA ALA A 88 27.83 -18.84 20.98
C ALA A 88 29.30 -18.44 21.24
N SER A 89 29.66 -18.10 22.48
CA SER A 89 31.02 -17.62 22.85
C SER A 89 31.51 -16.42 22.02
N ILE A 90 30.58 -15.53 21.65
CA ILE A 90 30.84 -14.28 20.93
C ILE A 90 30.22 -13.11 21.69
N ASP A 91 30.75 -11.90 21.52
CA ASP A 91 30.21 -10.70 22.16
C ASP A 91 29.23 -9.98 21.23
N LEU A 92 27.92 -10.19 21.44
CA LEU A 92 26.85 -9.51 20.73
C LEU A 92 26.15 -8.46 21.62
N SER A 93 26.82 -7.98 22.67
CA SER A 93 26.24 -7.05 23.64
C SER A 93 25.97 -5.66 23.07
N LYS A 94 26.84 -5.14 22.18
CA LYS A 94 26.64 -3.86 21.47
C LYS A 94 25.50 -3.92 20.45
N GLY A 95 25.36 -2.86 19.66
CA GLY A 95 24.31 -2.71 18.65
C GLY A 95 23.18 -1.81 19.14
N LEU A 96 22.14 -1.69 18.31
CA LEU A 96 20.96 -0.90 18.59
C LEU A 96 19.76 -1.83 18.82
N TYR A 97 18.89 -1.49 19.76
CA TYR A 97 17.53 -2.00 19.71
C TYR A 97 16.82 -1.41 18.50
N ASP A 98 15.93 -2.19 17.90
CA ASP A 98 15.34 -1.87 16.60
C ASP A 98 14.37 -0.69 16.65
N ALA A 99 13.39 -0.78 17.56
CA ALA A 99 12.27 0.15 17.64
C ALA A 99 11.88 0.43 19.10
N GLY A 100 10.62 0.18 19.47
CA GLY A 100 10.14 0.27 20.85
C GLY A 100 10.47 -0.95 21.73
N ASP A 101 11.05 -1.98 21.14
CA ASP A 101 11.35 -3.28 21.72
C ASP A 101 12.81 -3.43 22.15
N HIS A 102 13.18 -4.64 22.60
CA HIS A 102 14.56 -4.95 22.91
C HIS A 102 15.16 -5.95 21.92
N MET A 103 14.57 -6.07 20.72
CA MET A 103 15.10 -6.92 19.69
C MET A 103 16.28 -6.25 19.00
N LYS A 104 17.28 -7.05 18.62
CA LYS A 104 18.33 -6.61 17.69
C LYS A 104 18.08 -7.32 16.35
N PHE A 105 17.31 -6.68 15.47
CA PHE A 105 17.10 -7.19 14.11
C PHE A 105 18.22 -6.70 13.19
N GLY A 106 18.97 -7.65 12.64
CA GLY A 106 20.19 -7.36 11.87
C GLY A 106 19.91 -6.67 10.54
N PHE A 107 18.82 -7.00 9.87
CA PHE A 107 18.49 -6.45 8.54
C PHE A 107 18.20 -4.93 8.56
N PRO A 108 17.22 -4.43 9.33
CA PRO A 108 17.00 -2.98 9.47
C PRO A 108 18.15 -2.25 10.16
N MET A 109 18.91 -2.92 11.04
CA MET A 109 20.09 -2.34 11.68
C MET A 109 21.25 -2.13 10.69
N ALA A 110 21.49 -3.09 9.80
CA ALA A 110 22.46 -2.95 8.72
C ALA A 110 22.05 -1.81 7.78
N PHE A 111 20.78 -1.74 7.38
CA PHE A 111 20.27 -0.63 6.59
C PHE A 111 20.47 0.73 7.27
N THR A 112 20.19 0.82 8.57
CA THR A 112 20.47 2.02 9.39
C THR A 112 21.94 2.44 9.28
N ALA A 113 22.87 1.49 9.38
CA ALA A 113 24.30 1.77 9.26
C ALA A 113 24.71 2.21 7.85
N THR A 114 24.12 1.62 6.80
CA THR A 114 24.39 2.01 5.42
C THR A 114 23.94 3.44 5.14
N VAL A 115 22.70 3.80 5.49
CA VAL A 115 22.18 5.16 5.24
C VAL A 115 22.85 6.21 6.12
N LEU A 116 23.20 5.88 7.37
CA LEU A 116 24.01 6.77 8.23
C LEU A 116 25.41 6.99 7.64
N SER A 117 26.04 5.94 7.12
CA SER A 117 27.32 6.05 6.41
C SER A 117 27.21 6.94 5.18
N TRP A 118 26.18 6.72 4.34
CA TRP A 118 25.94 7.53 3.15
C TRP A 118 25.75 9.01 3.51
N SER A 119 25.00 9.28 4.58
CA SER A 119 24.78 10.63 5.08
C SER A 119 26.06 11.32 5.54
N ILE A 120 26.93 10.60 6.26
CA ILE A 120 28.22 11.13 6.70
C ILE A 120 29.15 11.38 5.50
N LEU A 121 29.13 10.51 4.49
CA LEU A 121 29.95 10.67 3.28
C LEU A 121 29.55 11.90 2.47
N GLU A 122 28.26 12.18 2.34
CA GLU A 122 27.77 13.28 1.51
C GLU A 122 27.65 14.60 2.28
N TYR A 123 27.34 14.55 3.59
CA TYR A 123 27.04 15.72 4.40
C TYR A 123 27.89 15.86 5.69
N GLY A 124 29.01 15.14 5.79
CA GLY A 124 29.86 15.14 6.97
C GLY A 124 30.43 16.53 7.32
N ASP A 125 30.76 17.35 6.33
CA ASP A 125 31.24 18.73 6.55
C ASP A 125 30.16 19.61 7.19
N GLN A 126 28.90 19.43 6.78
CA GLN A 126 27.74 20.12 7.34
C GLN A 126 27.51 19.66 8.78
N MET A 127 27.60 18.35 9.06
CA MET A 127 27.54 17.82 10.43
C MET A 127 28.69 18.36 11.29
N ALA A 128 29.90 18.48 10.76
CA ALA A 128 31.05 19.06 11.46
C ALA A 128 30.82 20.53 11.81
N SER A 129 30.22 21.30 10.89
CA SER A 129 29.90 22.71 11.10
C SER A 129 28.93 22.99 12.26
N VAL A 130 28.22 21.96 12.73
CA VAL A 130 27.31 22.01 13.89
C VAL A 130 27.74 21.07 15.02
N ASN A 131 28.99 20.57 15.00
CA ASN A 131 29.58 19.69 16.00
C ASN A 131 28.84 18.36 16.22
N LEU A 132 28.31 17.76 15.15
CA LEU A 132 27.62 16.46 15.19
C LEU A 132 28.33 15.34 14.44
N LEU A 133 29.38 15.64 13.66
CA LEU A 133 30.09 14.63 12.86
C LEU A 133 30.67 13.50 13.74
N ASP A 134 31.34 13.86 14.84
CA ASP A 134 31.94 12.87 15.73
C ASP A 134 30.87 12.01 16.41
N HIS A 135 29.75 12.61 16.83
CA HIS A 135 28.61 11.86 17.38
C HIS A 135 28.01 10.89 16.35
N ALA A 136 27.86 11.32 15.09
CA ALA A 136 27.37 10.46 14.02
C ALA A 136 28.35 9.30 13.74
N LYS A 137 29.67 9.57 13.72
CA LYS A 137 30.70 8.54 13.59
C LYS A 137 30.72 7.57 14.77
N ASP A 138 30.55 8.05 16.00
CA ASP A 138 30.49 7.22 17.20
C ASP A 138 29.28 6.28 17.17
N SER A 139 28.11 6.79 16.77
CA SER A 139 26.90 5.98 16.60
C SER A 139 27.07 4.95 15.48
N LEU A 140 27.65 5.33 14.34
CA LEU A 140 27.96 4.40 13.26
C LEU A 140 28.96 3.32 13.70
N LYS A 141 29.99 3.70 14.46
CA LYS A 141 30.98 2.78 14.99
C LYS A 141 30.33 1.80 15.98
N TRP A 142 29.43 2.27 16.84
CA TRP A 142 28.69 1.41 17.77
C TRP A 142 27.91 0.30 17.06
N THR A 143 27.21 0.66 15.98
CA THR A 143 26.45 -0.29 15.17
C THR A 143 27.38 -1.24 14.42
N THR A 144 28.45 -0.74 13.80
CA THR A 144 29.37 -1.57 13.02
C THR A 144 30.25 -2.47 13.88
N ASP A 145 30.58 -2.09 15.12
CA ASP A 145 31.25 -2.97 16.09
C ASP A 145 30.39 -4.23 16.35
N PHE A 146 29.07 -4.06 16.48
CA PHE A 146 28.14 -5.20 16.60
C PHE A 146 28.11 -6.04 15.32
N LEU A 147 27.99 -5.42 14.14
CA LEU A 147 27.95 -6.15 12.87
C LEU A 147 29.25 -6.95 12.62
N ILE A 148 30.41 -6.43 13.03
CA ILE A 148 31.69 -7.16 12.97
C ILE A 148 31.62 -8.41 13.84
N ASN A 149 31.18 -8.27 15.09
CA ASN A 149 31.09 -9.39 16.02
C ASN A 149 30.03 -10.42 15.61
N ALA A 150 28.96 -9.96 14.96
CA ALA A 150 27.91 -10.80 14.39
C ALA A 150 28.40 -11.65 13.20
N HIS A 151 29.54 -11.32 12.60
CA HIS A 151 30.17 -12.07 11.50
C HIS A 151 31.48 -12.76 11.95
N PRO A 152 31.40 -13.84 12.76
CA PRO A 152 32.58 -14.49 13.33
C PRO A 152 33.40 -15.31 12.32
N SER A 153 32.81 -15.70 11.19
CA SER A 153 33.47 -16.46 10.13
C SER A 153 32.84 -16.16 8.78
N PRO A 154 33.56 -16.35 7.65
CA PRO A 154 33.16 -15.83 6.33
C PRO A 154 31.73 -16.14 5.87
N ASN A 155 31.19 -17.30 6.24
CA ASN A 155 29.86 -17.76 5.83
C ASN A 155 28.91 -17.95 7.02
N VAL A 156 29.07 -17.17 8.09
CA VAL A 156 28.17 -17.19 9.25
C VAL A 156 27.89 -15.77 9.70
N LEU A 157 26.62 -15.37 9.68
CA LEU A 157 26.17 -14.07 10.18
C LEU A 157 25.04 -14.26 11.20
N TYR A 158 25.21 -13.71 12.40
CA TYR A 158 24.16 -13.59 13.40
C TYR A 158 23.27 -12.41 13.05
N ILE A 159 22.02 -12.70 12.70
CA ILE A 159 21.08 -11.72 12.15
C ILE A 159 20.04 -11.28 13.18
N GLN A 160 19.97 -11.94 14.35
CA GLN A 160 19.03 -11.59 15.39
C GLN A 160 19.56 -11.92 16.78
N VAL A 161 19.29 -11.03 17.73
CA VAL A 161 19.41 -11.33 19.16
C VAL A 161 18.10 -11.03 19.87
N GLY A 162 17.58 -12.05 20.56
CA GLY A 162 16.23 -12.09 21.12
C GLY A 162 15.32 -13.01 20.31
N ASP A 163 14.26 -13.48 20.97
CA ASP A 163 13.12 -14.12 20.31
C ASP A 163 11.95 -13.12 20.34
N PRO A 164 11.41 -12.71 19.19
CA PRO A 164 10.48 -11.59 19.12
C PRO A 164 9.14 -11.93 19.79
N VAL A 165 8.73 -13.20 19.76
CA VAL A 165 7.50 -13.65 20.43
C VAL A 165 7.60 -13.47 21.95
N THR A 166 8.73 -13.83 22.55
CA THR A 166 8.97 -13.69 24.00
C THR A 166 9.28 -12.24 24.39
N ASP A 167 10.00 -11.51 23.56
CA ASP A 167 10.30 -10.09 23.76
C ASP A 167 9.03 -9.23 23.75
N HIS A 168 8.15 -9.45 22.77
CA HIS A 168 6.91 -8.70 22.61
C HIS A 168 5.83 -9.10 23.61
N LYS A 169 5.98 -10.25 24.28
CA LYS A 169 5.15 -10.63 25.44
C LYS A 169 5.59 -9.95 26.74
N CYS A 170 6.59 -9.08 26.70
CA CYS A 170 7.13 -8.34 27.84
C CYS A 170 7.14 -6.83 27.61
N TRP A 171 6.84 -6.08 28.67
CA TRP A 171 6.97 -4.63 28.70
C TRP A 171 7.82 -4.19 29.90
N ASP A 172 9.09 -4.58 29.90
CA ASP A 172 10.06 -4.23 30.94
C ASP A 172 11.06 -3.19 30.44
N ARG A 173 11.97 -2.76 31.31
CA ARG A 173 13.11 -1.94 30.90
C ARG A 173 14.20 -2.80 30.27
N PRO A 174 15.01 -2.26 29.36
CA PRO A 174 16.11 -3.03 28.77
C PRO A 174 17.13 -3.45 29.83
N GLU A 175 17.35 -2.64 30.87
CA GLU A 175 18.30 -2.93 31.95
C GLU A 175 17.82 -4.04 32.90
N THR A 176 16.52 -4.32 32.96
CA THR A 176 15.92 -5.32 33.87
C THR A 176 15.43 -6.58 33.17
N MET A 177 15.75 -6.74 31.88
CA MET A 177 15.40 -7.95 31.12
C MET A 177 15.96 -9.21 31.79
N THR A 178 15.08 -10.16 32.10
CA THR A 178 15.44 -11.45 32.70
C THR A 178 15.28 -12.63 31.73
N ARG A 179 14.58 -12.41 30.61
CA ARG A 179 14.32 -13.42 29.59
C ARG A 179 15.61 -13.88 28.90
N LYS A 180 15.60 -15.13 28.43
CA LYS A 180 16.67 -15.63 27.54
C LYS A 180 16.57 -14.89 26.20
N ARG A 181 17.70 -14.37 25.72
CA ARG A 181 17.80 -13.71 24.42
C ARG A 181 18.51 -14.64 23.44
N THR A 182 17.73 -15.36 22.66
CA THR A 182 18.22 -16.37 21.71
C THR A 182 18.91 -15.75 20.52
N LEU A 183 19.83 -16.50 19.91
CA LEU A 183 20.54 -16.07 18.72
C LEU A 183 19.96 -16.72 17.46
N THR A 184 19.71 -15.93 16.42
CA THR A 184 19.40 -16.41 15.08
C THR A 184 20.57 -16.08 14.16
N LYS A 185 20.99 -17.05 13.35
CA LYS A 185 22.07 -16.88 12.37
C LYS A 185 21.63 -17.40 11.01
N ILE A 186 22.35 -16.94 9.99
CA ILE A 186 22.37 -17.52 8.65
C ILE A 186 23.76 -18.09 8.38
N ASP A 187 23.80 -19.14 7.57
CA ASP A 187 25.02 -19.80 7.12
C ASP A 187 24.77 -20.50 5.77
N THR A 188 25.69 -21.36 5.33
CA THR A 188 25.56 -22.07 4.05
C THR A 188 24.40 -23.06 4.02
N GLU A 189 23.91 -23.52 5.17
CA GLU A 189 22.75 -24.43 5.25
C GLU A 189 21.43 -23.67 5.30
N THR A 190 21.43 -22.51 5.99
CA THR A 190 20.27 -21.61 6.09
C THR A 190 20.66 -20.23 5.54
N PRO A 191 20.66 -20.04 4.21
CA PRO A 191 21.12 -18.79 3.62
C PRO A 191 20.17 -17.63 3.89
N GLY A 192 20.70 -16.41 3.79
CA GLY A 192 19.96 -15.17 3.92
C GLY A 192 20.63 -14.05 3.15
N THR A 193 20.44 -14.07 1.83
CA THR A 193 21.12 -13.18 0.90
C THR A 193 20.91 -11.71 1.25
N GLU A 194 19.67 -11.31 1.56
CA GLU A 194 19.29 -9.91 1.80
C GLU A 194 20.08 -9.30 2.95
N VAL A 195 20.03 -9.96 4.10
CA VAL A 195 20.65 -9.46 5.33
C VAL A 195 22.17 -9.56 5.28
N ALA A 196 22.72 -10.58 4.61
CA ALA A 196 24.16 -10.68 4.36
C ALA A 196 24.65 -9.55 3.43
N ALA A 197 23.94 -9.31 2.32
CA ALA A 197 24.28 -8.27 1.36
C ALA A 197 24.09 -6.86 1.93
N GLU A 198 23.01 -6.59 2.68
CA GLU A 198 22.84 -5.29 3.36
C GLU A 198 23.93 -5.07 4.42
N THR A 199 24.33 -6.10 5.16
CA THR A 199 25.45 -6.00 6.11
C THR A 199 26.77 -5.74 5.38
N ALA A 200 26.98 -6.34 4.21
CA ALA A 200 28.12 -6.04 3.35
C ALA A 200 28.10 -4.57 2.87
N ALA A 201 26.94 -4.06 2.44
CA ALA A 201 26.75 -2.67 2.06
C ALA A 201 27.08 -1.71 3.21
N ALA A 202 26.56 -1.99 4.41
CA ALA A 202 26.80 -1.20 5.62
C ALA A 202 28.29 -1.09 5.94
N MET A 203 29.00 -2.22 5.92
CA MET A 203 30.43 -2.25 6.22
C MET A 203 31.29 -1.64 5.11
N ALA A 204 30.91 -1.82 3.84
CA ALA A 204 31.59 -1.18 2.71
C ALA A 204 31.44 0.35 2.78
N ALA A 205 30.23 0.86 3.00
CA ALA A 205 29.96 2.28 3.16
C ALA A 205 30.67 2.87 4.40
N ALA A 206 30.60 2.19 5.55
CA ALA A 206 31.29 2.63 6.77
C ALA A 206 32.82 2.62 6.60
N SER A 207 33.37 1.68 5.83
CA SER A 207 34.82 1.64 5.56
C SER A 207 35.32 2.93 4.89
N LEU A 208 34.50 3.56 4.05
CA LEU A 208 34.80 4.85 3.42
C LEU A 208 34.78 5.99 4.45
N VAL A 209 33.79 6.00 5.37
CA VAL A 209 33.69 7.01 6.44
C VAL A 209 34.94 7.03 7.33
N PHE A 210 35.44 5.85 7.69
CA PHE A 210 36.60 5.70 8.57
C PHE A 210 37.94 5.64 7.83
N LYS A 211 37.96 5.73 6.49
CA LYS A 211 39.16 5.54 5.66
C LYS A 211 40.34 6.41 6.12
N GLU A 212 40.06 7.67 6.42
CA GLU A 212 41.06 8.66 6.84
C GLU A 212 41.25 8.70 8.36
N SER A 213 40.18 8.60 9.14
CA SER A 213 40.25 8.76 10.61
C SER A 213 40.68 7.50 11.36
N ASP A 214 40.38 6.30 10.83
CA ASP A 214 40.81 5.02 11.39
C ASP A 214 40.99 3.98 10.26
N THR A 215 42.13 4.04 9.58
CA THR A 215 42.43 3.16 8.45
C THR A 215 42.47 1.68 8.84
N LYS A 216 42.80 1.33 10.09
CA LYS A 216 42.82 -0.08 10.54
C LYS A 216 41.39 -0.61 10.66
N TYR A 217 40.49 0.17 11.27
CA TYR A 217 39.09 -0.17 11.37
C TYR A 217 38.43 -0.21 9.98
N SER A 218 38.71 0.77 9.12
CA SER A 218 38.26 0.79 7.71
C SER A 218 38.63 -0.50 6.96
N ARG A 219 39.88 -0.97 7.05
CA ARG A 219 40.29 -2.25 6.43
C ARG A 219 39.58 -3.47 7.02
N THR A 220 39.26 -3.43 8.32
CA THR A 220 38.53 -4.50 9.00
C THR A 220 37.10 -4.58 8.47
N LEU A 221 36.40 -3.45 8.42
CA LEU A 221 35.07 -3.35 7.83
C LEU A 221 35.06 -3.84 6.39
N LEU A 222 36.00 -3.38 5.57
CA LEU A 222 36.06 -3.77 4.16
C LEU A 222 36.33 -5.27 3.98
N LYS A 223 37.12 -5.88 4.86
CA LYS A 223 37.34 -7.34 4.86
C LYS A 223 36.02 -8.09 5.10
N HIS A 224 35.28 -7.71 6.15
CA HIS A 224 34.00 -8.35 6.45
C HIS A 224 32.98 -8.10 5.34
N ALA A 225 32.95 -6.89 4.75
CA ALA A 225 32.05 -6.54 3.65
C ALA A 225 32.24 -7.47 2.44
N LYS A 226 33.49 -7.69 2.02
CA LYS A 226 33.80 -8.59 0.90
C LYS A 226 33.36 -10.03 1.19
N GLN A 227 33.69 -10.53 2.37
CA GLN A 227 33.32 -11.89 2.78
C GLN A 227 31.81 -12.09 2.83
N LEU A 228 31.06 -11.11 3.36
CA LEU A 228 29.60 -11.20 3.43
C LEU A 228 28.92 -11.09 2.07
N PHE A 229 29.48 -10.28 1.16
CA PHE A 229 28.99 -10.25 -0.22
C PHE A 229 29.25 -11.57 -0.94
N ASP A 230 30.46 -12.12 -0.81
CA ASP A 230 30.79 -13.43 -1.36
C ASP A 230 29.88 -14.52 -0.77
N PHE A 231 29.59 -14.47 0.53
CA PHE A 231 28.66 -15.39 1.18
C PHE A 231 27.24 -15.25 0.62
N ALA A 232 26.72 -14.03 0.52
CA ALA A 232 25.39 -13.73 0.01
C ALA A 232 25.21 -14.21 -1.44
N ASP A 233 26.17 -13.88 -2.31
CA ASP A 233 26.07 -14.19 -3.74
C ASP A 233 26.29 -15.68 -4.04
N ASN A 234 27.21 -16.35 -3.32
CA ASN A 234 27.46 -17.78 -3.53
C ASN A 234 26.42 -18.70 -2.88
N ASN A 235 25.60 -18.19 -1.95
CA ASN A 235 24.60 -18.97 -1.21
C ASN A 235 23.25 -18.25 -1.26
N ARG A 236 22.69 -18.10 -2.47
CA ARG A 236 21.46 -17.33 -2.65
C ARG A 236 20.25 -18.05 -2.04
N GLY A 237 19.57 -17.38 -1.12
CA GLY A 237 18.28 -17.80 -0.57
C GLY A 237 17.74 -16.74 0.38
N SER A 238 16.42 -16.56 0.38
CA SER A 238 15.80 -15.51 1.19
C SER A 238 15.77 -15.89 2.67
N TYR A 239 16.27 -15.00 3.52
CA TYR A 239 16.37 -15.28 4.96
C TYR A 239 14.99 -15.44 5.60
N SER A 240 13.99 -14.68 5.14
CA SER A 240 12.63 -14.74 5.70
C SER A 240 11.84 -15.94 5.18
N VAL A 241 12.26 -16.55 4.07
CA VAL A 241 11.74 -17.85 3.61
C VAL A 241 12.37 -19.00 4.40
N ASN A 242 13.69 -18.94 4.62
CA ASN A 242 14.43 -19.98 5.34
C ASN A 242 14.19 -19.95 6.86
N ILE A 243 13.81 -18.79 7.39
CA ILE A 243 13.51 -18.58 8.82
C ILE A 243 12.13 -17.89 8.90
N PRO A 244 11.02 -18.62 8.67
CA PRO A 244 9.68 -18.04 8.60
C PRO A 244 9.25 -17.24 9.84
N GLU A 245 9.87 -17.51 10.99
CA GLU A 245 9.63 -16.81 12.25
C GLU A 245 9.94 -15.31 12.19
N VAL A 246 10.75 -14.86 11.22
CA VAL A 246 11.08 -13.43 11.04
C VAL A 246 10.05 -12.68 10.18
N GLN A 247 9.23 -13.39 9.40
CA GLN A 247 8.27 -12.77 8.46
C GLN A 247 7.27 -11.80 9.11
N PRO A 248 6.71 -12.09 10.31
CA PRO A 248 5.77 -11.16 10.94
C PRO A 248 6.38 -9.82 11.35
N TYR A 249 7.71 -9.69 11.30
CA TYR A 249 8.45 -8.52 11.79
C TYR A 249 9.18 -7.81 10.63
N TYR A 250 10.06 -8.52 9.93
CA TYR A 250 10.90 -7.98 8.86
C TYR A 250 10.93 -8.91 7.64
N ASN A 251 9.78 -9.16 7.02
CA ASN A 251 9.73 -9.98 5.80
C ASN A 251 10.51 -9.35 4.64
N SER A 252 11.26 -10.16 3.88
CA SER A 252 11.88 -9.73 2.63
C SER A 252 10.91 -9.84 1.44
N THR A 253 10.98 -8.88 0.50
CA THR A 253 10.31 -8.97 -0.81
C THR A 253 11.18 -9.54 -1.93
N GLY A 254 12.48 -9.72 -1.68
CA GLY A 254 13.48 -10.22 -2.62
C GLY A 254 14.89 -9.94 -2.10
N TYR A 255 15.91 -10.44 -2.83
CA TYR A 255 17.33 -10.19 -2.51
C TYR A 255 18.16 -9.57 -3.64
N GLY A 256 17.57 -9.42 -4.82
CA GLY A 256 18.28 -8.97 -6.01
C GLY A 256 18.77 -7.53 -5.85
N ASP A 257 17.96 -6.70 -5.22
CA ASP A 257 18.28 -5.30 -4.99
C ASP A 257 19.35 -5.11 -3.92
N GLU A 258 19.42 -5.93 -2.87
CA GLU A 258 20.53 -5.91 -1.90
C GLU A 258 21.85 -6.36 -2.52
N LEU A 259 21.83 -7.35 -3.42
CA LEU A 259 23.04 -7.75 -4.14
C LEU A 259 23.57 -6.60 -5.00
N LEU A 260 22.70 -5.92 -5.75
CA LEU A 260 23.08 -4.74 -6.53
C LEU A 260 23.57 -3.60 -5.62
N TRP A 261 22.90 -3.38 -4.49
CA TRP A 261 23.23 -2.36 -3.51
C TRP A 261 24.61 -2.58 -2.86
N ALA A 262 24.87 -3.81 -2.40
CA ALA A 262 26.13 -4.20 -1.79
C ALA A 262 27.29 -4.13 -2.79
N ALA A 263 27.10 -4.65 -4.00
CA ALA A 263 28.10 -4.55 -5.07
C ALA A 263 28.40 -3.09 -5.41
N SER A 264 27.37 -2.22 -5.45
CA SER A 264 27.56 -0.78 -5.68
C SER A 264 28.44 -0.14 -4.59
N TRP A 265 28.15 -0.39 -3.31
CA TRP A 265 28.96 0.12 -2.21
C TRP A 265 30.38 -0.45 -2.18
N LEU A 266 30.54 -1.74 -2.48
CA LEU A 266 31.85 -2.38 -2.58
C LEU A 266 32.67 -1.80 -3.73
N TYR A 267 32.06 -1.51 -4.88
CA TYR A 267 32.72 -0.80 -5.98
C TYR A 267 33.20 0.57 -5.52
N HIS A 268 32.35 1.35 -4.84
CA HIS A 268 32.73 2.65 -4.30
C HIS A 268 33.87 2.53 -3.26
N ALA A 269 33.86 1.51 -2.41
CA ALA A 269 34.88 1.30 -1.39
C ALA A 269 36.23 0.81 -1.94
N THR A 270 36.22 0.04 -3.03
CA THR A 270 37.40 -0.71 -3.51
C THR A 270 37.95 -0.26 -4.85
N GLU A 271 37.12 0.36 -5.70
CA GLU A 271 37.35 0.57 -7.12
C GLU A 271 37.58 -0.73 -7.93
N ASP A 272 37.26 -1.89 -7.34
CA ASP A 272 37.36 -3.19 -7.99
C ASP A 272 36.25 -3.35 -9.03
N LYS A 273 36.63 -3.49 -10.29
CA LYS A 273 35.68 -3.53 -11.41
C LYS A 273 34.77 -4.73 -11.38
N THR A 274 35.16 -5.83 -10.73
CA THR A 274 34.31 -7.03 -10.62
C THR A 274 32.94 -6.73 -10.01
N TYR A 275 32.86 -5.83 -9.03
CA TYR A 275 31.58 -5.40 -8.47
C TYR A 275 30.77 -4.50 -9.41
N LEU A 276 31.43 -3.69 -10.23
CA LEU A 276 30.75 -2.89 -11.25
C LEU A 276 30.24 -3.78 -12.38
N ASP A 277 31.02 -4.77 -12.79
CA ASP A 277 30.66 -5.78 -13.79
C ASP A 277 29.45 -6.59 -13.27
N PHE A 278 29.45 -7.01 -12.00
CA PHE A 278 28.31 -7.66 -11.36
C PHE A 278 27.02 -6.83 -11.48
N VAL A 279 27.07 -5.53 -11.15
CA VAL A 279 25.93 -4.61 -11.24
C VAL A 279 25.45 -4.43 -12.68
N SER A 280 26.38 -4.40 -13.64
CA SER A 280 26.07 -4.31 -15.07
C SER A 280 25.44 -5.59 -15.61
N GLU A 281 25.93 -6.76 -15.21
CA GLU A 281 25.47 -8.08 -15.67
C GLU A 281 24.12 -8.46 -15.07
N ASN A 282 23.90 -8.18 -13.79
CA ASN A 282 22.66 -8.53 -13.09
C ASN A 282 21.60 -7.41 -13.11
N GLY A 283 21.91 -6.26 -13.72
CA GLY A 283 21.05 -5.08 -13.68
C GLY A 283 19.71 -5.24 -14.38
N GLU A 284 19.64 -5.98 -15.49
CA GLU A 284 18.35 -6.23 -16.18
C GLU A 284 17.41 -7.12 -15.34
N GLU A 285 17.97 -8.09 -14.61
CA GLU A 285 17.20 -9.03 -13.79
C GLU A 285 16.76 -8.38 -12.47
N PHE A 286 17.69 -7.72 -11.78
CA PHE A 286 17.46 -7.22 -10.42
C PHE A 286 17.15 -5.72 -10.37
N GLY A 287 17.49 -4.95 -11.40
CA GLY A 287 17.41 -3.49 -11.37
C GLY A 287 16.02 -2.91 -11.59
N ASN A 288 15.04 -3.70 -12.06
CA ASN A 288 13.66 -3.27 -12.32
C ASN A 288 13.57 -1.94 -13.10
N PHE A 289 14.32 -1.84 -14.19
CA PHE A 289 14.46 -0.59 -14.93
C PHE A 289 13.13 -0.09 -15.51
N GLY A 290 12.92 1.23 -15.46
CA GLY A 290 11.72 1.89 -15.95
C GLY A 290 10.50 1.80 -15.00
N SER A 291 10.61 1.10 -13.87
CA SER A 291 9.54 0.96 -12.87
C SER A 291 9.97 1.56 -11.53
N PRO A 292 9.71 2.87 -11.29
CA PRO A 292 10.01 3.53 -10.02
C PRO A 292 9.38 2.80 -8.83
N SER A 293 10.12 2.70 -7.74
CA SER A 293 9.68 2.10 -6.48
C SER A 293 10.11 2.97 -5.29
N TRP A 294 9.96 2.48 -4.06
CA TRP A 294 10.20 3.25 -2.84
C TRP A 294 11.38 2.70 -2.04
N PHE A 295 12.27 3.60 -1.61
CA PHE A 295 13.46 3.23 -0.86
C PHE A 295 13.15 2.98 0.61
N SER A 296 13.49 1.80 1.11
CA SER A 296 13.20 1.33 2.46
C SER A 296 14.29 0.38 2.97
N TRP A 297 14.14 -0.09 4.22
CA TRP A 297 14.98 -1.16 4.76
C TRP A 297 14.84 -2.48 4.00
N ASP A 298 13.76 -2.65 3.22
CA ASP A 298 13.49 -3.85 2.42
C ASP A 298 13.89 -3.63 0.95
N ASN A 299 13.45 -2.55 0.31
CA ASN A 299 13.72 -2.28 -1.10
C ASN A 299 14.78 -1.18 -1.29
N LYS A 300 15.92 -1.55 -1.90
CA LYS A 300 17.09 -0.67 -2.10
C LYS A 300 17.14 -0.06 -3.49
N LEU A 301 16.26 -0.45 -4.41
CA LEU A 301 16.35 -0.09 -5.82
C LEU A 301 16.49 1.41 -6.07
N PRO A 302 15.64 2.30 -5.51
CA PRO A 302 15.77 3.73 -5.81
C PRO A 302 17.09 4.30 -5.28
N GLY A 303 17.59 3.79 -4.14
CA GLY A 303 18.91 4.14 -3.61
C GLY A 303 20.03 3.67 -4.52
N THR A 304 19.99 2.41 -4.96
CA THR A 304 20.94 1.80 -5.91
C THR A 304 20.98 2.56 -7.24
N HIS A 305 19.81 2.90 -7.80
CA HIS A 305 19.69 3.65 -9.05
C HIS A 305 20.38 5.02 -8.94
N ILE A 306 20.12 5.75 -7.85
CA ILE A 306 20.70 7.07 -7.61
C ILE A 306 22.21 6.96 -7.35
N LEU A 307 22.64 6.00 -6.51
CA LEU A 307 24.05 5.77 -6.22
C LEU A 307 24.85 5.46 -7.49
N LEU A 308 24.35 4.58 -8.36
CA LEU A 308 25.00 4.23 -9.62
C LEU A 308 24.89 5.33 -10.68
N SER A 309 23.80 6.10 -10.68
CA SER A 309 23.67 7.27 -11.57
C SER A 309 24.85 8.24 -11.36
N ARG A 310 25.37 8.35 -10.13
CA ARG A 310 26.56 9.15 -9.78
C ARG A 310 27.76 8.85 -10.69
N LEU A 311 27.95 7.59 -11.08
CA LEU A 311 29.05 7.20 -11.96
C LEU A 311 28.91 7.86 -13.34
N THR A 312 27.68 7.96 -13.85
CA THR A 312 27.41 8.63 -15.14
C THR A 312 27.60 10.16 -15.05
N PHE A 313 27.33 10.75 -13.89
CA PHE A 313 27.54 12.19 -13.63
C PHE A 313 29.01 12.57 -13.57
N PHE A 314 29.86 11.74 -12.94
CA PHE A 314 31.23 12.15 -12.57
C PHE A 314 32.35 11.32 -13.21
N LYS A 315 32.08 10.12 -13.75
CA LYS A 315 33.09 9.29 -14.45
C LYS A 315 32.83 9.28 -15.97
N LYS A 316 33.38 10.28 -16.66
CA LYS A 316 33.26 10.48 -18.12
C LYS A 316 33.62 9.26 -19.00
N GLY A 317 34.41 8.31 -18.50
CA GLY A 317 34.80 7.09 -19.23
C GLY A 317 33.82 5.92 -19.11
N LEU A 318 32.78 6.05 -18.28
CA LEU A 318 31.76 5.00 -18.04
C LEU A 318 30.38 5.38 -18.57
N SER A 319 30.20 6.58 -19.12
CA SER A 319 28.91 7.09 -19.66
C SER A 319 28.37 6.33 -20.89
N GLY A 320 28.91 5.15 -21.22
CA GLY A 320 28.46 4.29 -22.32
C GLY A 320 28.57 2.79 -22.03
N SER A 321 28.84 2.37 -20.78
CA SER A 321 28.79 0.96 -20.40
C SER A 321 27.34 0.48 -20.41
N LYS A 322 27.06 -0.64 -21.09
CA LYS A 322 25.76 -1.33 -21.03
C LYS A 322 25.38 -1.58 -19.56
N GLY A 323 24.13 -1.34 -19.20
CA GLY A 323 23.61 -1.48 -17.83
C GLY A 323 23.53 -0.18 -17.03
N LEU A 324 24.56 0.69 -17.02
CA LEU A 324 24.57 1.93 -16.22
C LEU A 324 23.51 2.97 -16.63
N GLN A 325 23.10 2.93 -17.90
CA GLN A 325 22.08 3.84 -18.42
C GLN A 325 20.70 3.59 -17.80
N GLY A 326 20.30 2.33 -17.60
CA GLY A 326 19.01 1.97 -17.00
C GLY A 326 18.88 2.47 -15.56
N TYR A 327 19.96 2.41 -14.78
CA TYR A 327 20.02 2.99 -13.44
C TYR A 327 19.80 4.51 -13.44
N LYS A 328 20.44 5.22 -14.38
CA LYS A 328 20.26 6.67 -14.50
C LYS A 328 18.84 7.03 -14.91
N GLU A 329 18.31 6.40 -15.96
CA GLU A 329 16.95 6.67 -16.47
C GLU A 329 15.89 6.38 -15.40
N THR A 330 16.06 5.29 -14.65
CA THR A 330 15.12 4.96 -13.58
C THR A 330 15.27 5.89 -12.38
N ALA A 331 16.49 6.34 -12.04
CA ALA A 331 16.69 7.39 -11.04
C ALA A 331 15.99 8.71 -11.44
N GLU A 332 16.09 9.10 -12.72
CA GLU A 332 15.38 10.26 -13.27
C GLU A 332 13.86 10.08 -13.15
N ALA A 333 13.34 8.90 -13.48
CA ALA A 333 11.92 8.58 -13.34
C ALA A 333 11.43 8.65 -11.88
N VAL A 334 12.22 8.15 -10.91
CA VAL A 334 11.94 8.31 -9.47
C VAL A 334 11.87 9.80 -9.13
N MET A 335 12.86 10.60 -9.52
CA MET A 335 12.88 12.05 -9.26
C MET A 335 11.68 12.78 -9.85
N CYS A 336 11.30 12.43 -11.09
CA CYS A 336 10.12 12.97 -11.74
C CYS A 336 8.82 12.62 -10.99
N GLY A 337 8.69 11.41 -10.45
CA GLY A 337 7.54 11.00 -9.64
C GLY A 337 7.42 11.76 -8.31
N LEU A 338 8.54 12.22 -7.75
CA LEU A 338 8.57 12.95 -6.48
C LEU A 338 8.16 14.42 -6.61
N ILE A 339 8.26 15.04 -7.78
CA ILE A 339 7.92 16.45 -7.97
C ILE A 339 6.40 16.60 -8.17
N PRO A 340 5.63 17.28 -7.29
CA PRO A 340 4.16 17.33 -7.39
C PRO A 340 3.62 17.95 -8.68
N SER A 341 4.36 18.88 -9.29
CA SER A 341 3.99 19.52 -10.55
C SER A 341 4.42 18.73 -11.80
N SER A 342 5.10 17.59 -11.63
CA SER A 342 5.53 16.74 -12.74
C SER A 342 4.34 16.04 -13.39
N PRO A 343 4.33 15.87 -14.74
CA PRO A 343 3.33 15.06 -15.42
C PRO A 343 3.27 13.60 -14.95
N THR A 344 4.38 13.10 -14.39
CA THR A 344 4.50 11.73 -13.86
C THR A 344 4.50 11.68 -12.35
N ALA A 345 4.05 12.75 -11.68
CA ALA A 345 3.97 12.81 -10.23
C ALA A 345 3.17 11.64 -9.65
N THR A 346 3.70 11.02 -8.61
CA THR A 346 2.99 9.95 -7.88
C THR A 346 1.75 10.47 -7.17
N SER A 347 0.69 9.66 -7.18
CA SER A 347 -0.54 9.88 -6.40
C SER A 347 -0.44 9.40 -4.95
N SER A 348 0.65 8.73 -4.57
CA SER A 348 0.91 8.22 -3.21
C SER A 348 1.22 9.36 -2.24
N ARG A 349 0.20 10.17 -1.90
CA ARG A 349 0.32 11.36 -1.04
C ARG A 349 -0.91 11.54 -0.16
N THR A 350 -0.70 12.13 1.01
CA THR A 350 -1.78 12.70 1.83
C THR A 350 -2.28 14.02 1.24
N ASP A 351 -3.44 14.50 1.69
CA ASP A 351 -3.97 15.81 1.29
C ASP A 351 -3.03 16.95 1.73
N GLY A 352 -2.34 16.78 2.86
CA GLY A 352 -1.28 17.66 3.33
C GLY A 352 0.02 17.61 2.51
N GLY A 353 0.13 16.72 1.51
CA GLY A 353 1.23 16.65 0.56
C GLY A 353 2.44 15.79 0.99
N LEU A 354 2.30 15.02 2.06
CA LEU A 354 3.30 14.03 2.48
C LEU A 354 3.26 12.82 1.54
N ILE A 355 4.41 12.30 1.12
CA ILE A 355 4.47 10.98 0.45
C ILE A 355 3.93 9.93 1.42
N TRP A 356 2.95 9.14 0.99
CA TRP A 356 2.29 8.14 1.83
C TRP A 356 2.13 6.84 1.05
N VAL A 357 2.79 5.78 1.51
CA VAL A 357 2.93 4.50 0.78
C VAL A 357 2.44 3.31 1.62
N SER A 358 2.65 3.35 2.94
CA SER A 358 2.29 2.30 3.88
C SER A 358 1.70 2.94 5.13
N GLU A 359 0.69 2.29 5.71
CA GLU A 359 0.12 2.68 7.00
C GLU A 359 1.05 2.37 8.18
N TRP A 360 1.83 1.30 8.08
CA TRP A 360 2.86 0.97 9.05
C TRP A 360 4.12 1.77 8.74
N ASN A 361 4.54 2.58 9.71
CA ASN A 361 5.72 3.43 9.58
C ASN A 361 5.67 4.37 8.36
N ALA A 362 4.56 5.10 8.23
CA ALA A 362 4.26 5.99 7.11
C ALA A 362 5.39 7.00 6.79
N LEU A 363 6.16 7.45 7.79
CA LEU A 363 7.23 8.42 7.63
C LEU A 363 8.53 7.90 6.99
N GLN A 364 8.69 6.59 6.80
CA GLN A 364 9.86 5.99 6.14
C GLN A 364 10.05 6.51 4.71
N HIS A 365 9.02 6.39 3.89
CA HIS A 365 9.08 6.74 2.47
C HIS A 365 9.25 8.24 2.19
N PRO A 366 8.57 9.16 2.90
CA PRO A 366 8.81 10.59 2.71
C PRO A 366 10.22 11.01 3.13
N VAL A 367 10.77 10.48 4.24
CA VAL A 367 12.13 10.83 4.65
C VAL A 367 13.17 10.25 3.68
N SER A 368 13.01 9.00 3.24
CA SER A 368 13.82 8.40 2.18
C SER A 368 13.79 9.23 0.89
N SER A 369 12.59 9.63 0.46
CA SER A 369 12.39 10.40 -0.78
C SER A 369 13.03 11.78 -0.69
N ALA A 370 12.91 12.46 0.46
CA ALA A 370 13.54 13.76 0.70
C ALA A 370 15.07 13.68 0.63
N PHE A 371 15.65 12.64 1.22
CA PHE A 371 17.09 12.37 1.16
C PHE A 371 17.57 12.10 -0.28
N LEU A 372 16.89 11.22 -1.00
CA LEU A 372 17.23 10.86 -2.38
C LEU A 372 17.09 12.04 -3.35
N ALA A 373 16.03 12.84 -3.23
CA ALA A 373 15.84 14.06 -4.02
C ALA A 373 16.92 15.12 -3.72
N THR A 374 17.34 15.20 -2.46
CA THR A 374 18.44 16.06 -1.99
C THR A 374 19.75 15.65 -2.64
N LEU A 375 20.11 14.36 -2.62
CA LEU A 375 21.32 13.84 -3.25
C LEU A 375 21.33 14.04 -4.76
N TYR A 376 20.23 13.70 -5.44
CA TYR A 376 20.17 13.81 -6.89
C TYR A 376 20.27 15.28 -7.35
N SER A 377 19.67 16.20 -6.59
CA SER A 377 19.84 17.65 -6.79
C SER A 377 21.32 18.06 -6.70
N ASP A 378 22.08 17.55 -5.71
CA ASP A 378 23.53 17.80 -5.61
C ASP A 378 24.31 17.25 -6.80
N TYR A 379 23.92 16.08 -7.30
CA TYR A 379 24.57 15.47 -8.48
C TYR A 379 24.37 16.34 -9.71
N MET A 380 23.15 16.84 -9.93
CA MET A 380 22.85 17.78 -11.02
C MET A 380 23.66 19.08 -10.88
N LEU A 381 23.64 19.70 -9.70
CA LEU A 381 24.34 20.97 -9.45
C LEU A 381 25.85 20.84 -9.67
N THR A 382 26.45 19.79 -9.15
CA THR A 382 27.89 19.57 -9.20
C THR A 382 28.38 19.19 -10.60
N SER A 383 27.58 18.43 -11.35
CA SER A 383 27.89 18.04 -12.74
C SER A 383 27.61 19.15 -13.76
N GLY A 384 26.91 20.20 -13.36
CA GLY A 384 26.48 21.29 -14.25
C GLY A 384 25.24 20.96 -15.08
N ILE A 385 24.52 19.88 -14.77
CA ILE A 385 23.22 19.57 -15.37
C ILE A 385 22.18 20.53 -14.77
N LYS A 386 21.58 21.34 -15.64
CA LYS A 386 20.69 22.44 -15.23
C LYS A 386 19.24 22.01 -15.07
N GLU A 387 18.83 20.96 -15.77
CA GLU A 387 17.43 20.56 -15.93
C GLU A 387 17.31 19.03 -15.95
N LEU A 388 16.26 18.52 -15.31
CA LEU A 388 15.78 17.14 -15.34
C LEU A 388 14.55 17.12 -16.24
N SER A 389 14.55 16.28 -17.28
CA SER A 389 13.42 16.16 -18.20
C SER A 389 12.43 15.11 -17.67
N CYS A 390 11.18 15.52 -17.46
CA CYS A 390 10.08 14.67 -17.04
C CYS A 390 8.97 14.76 -18.09
N SER A 391 8.96 13.81 -19.04
CA SER A 391 8.11 13.87 -20.24
C SER A 391 8.37 15.16 -21.05
N ASP A 392 7.36 15.99 -21.24
CA ASP A 392 7.41 17.27 -21.97
C ASP A 392 7.76 18.48 -21.08
N GLN A 393 7.99 18.27 -19.78
CA GLN A 393 8.35 19.31 -18.83
C GLN A 393 9.79 19.17 -18.32
N SER A 394 10.38 20.28 -17.90
CA SER A 394 11.75 20.32 -17.36
C SER A 394 11.77 20.95 -15.98
N PHE A 395 12.48 20.32 -15.05
CA PHE A 395 12.57 20.73 -13.66
C PHE A 395 14.01 21.04 -13.26
N LYS A 396 14.19 22.04 -12.40
CA LYS A 396 15.53 22.46 -11.94
C LYS A 396 15.91 21.69 -10.67
N PRO A 397 17.21 21.63 -10.33
CA PRO A 397 17.65 21.09 -9.04
C PRO A 397 16.94 21.75 -7.85
N SER A 398 16.57 23.03 -7.96
CA SER A 398 15.79 23.74 -6.95
C SER A 398 14.39 23.17 -6.71
N ASP A 399 13.78 22.51 -7.70
CA ASP A 399 12.43 21.93 -7.56
C ASP A 399 12.49 20.62 -6.77
N LEU A 400 13.53 19.81 -6.97
CA LEU A 400 13.85 18.67 -6.09
C LEU A 400 14.10 19.12 -4.64
N ARG A 401 14.81 20.24 -4.46
CA ARG A 401 15.03 20.84 -3.12
C ARG A 401 13.73 21.33 -2.47
N LYS A 402 12.84 21.94 -3.25
CA LYS A 402 11.52 22.35 -2.73
C LYS A 402 10.69 21.16 -2.28
N PHE A 403 10.69 20.06 -3.06
CA PHE A 403 10.04 18.82 -2.65
C PHE A 403 10.65 18.24 -1.38
N ALA A 404 11.97 18.08 -1.32
CA ALA A 404 12.63 17.54 -0.14
C ALA A 404 12.34 18.39 1.11
N ARG A 405 12.35 19.73 0.96
CA ARG A 405 11.98 20.65 2.03
C ARG A 405 10.53 20.49 2.46
N SER A 406 9.60 20.25 1.54
CA SER A 406 8.19 20.09 1.92
C SER A 406 7.98 18.86 2.80
N GLN A 407 8.68 17.75 2.52
CA GLN A 407 8.62 16.55 3.36
C GLN A 407 9.28 16.78 4.74
N ALA A 408 10.44 17.45 4.76
CA ALA A 408 11.13 17.82 6.01
C ALA A 408 10.32 18.79 6.87
N ASP A 409 9.69 19.80 6.26
CA ASP A 409 8.83 20.75 6.98
C ASP A 409 7.60 20.04 7.52
N TYR A 410 6.99 19.14 6.74
CA TYR A 410 5.83 18.38 7.16
C TYR A 410 6.16 17.56 8.41
N MET A 411 7.25 16.79 8.43
CA MET A 411 7.62 16.00 9.62
C MET A 411 7.99 16.86 10.83
N LEU A 412 8.42 18.10 10.62
CA LEU A 412 8.80 19.04 11.68
C LEU A 412 7.66 19.97 12.14
N GLY A 413 6.43 19.75 11.65
CA GLY A 413 5.22 20.41 12.16
C GLY A 413 4.46 21.27 11.17
N LYS A 414 4.91 21.40 9.92
CA LYS A 414 4.16 22.06 8.84
C LYS A 414 3.19 21.07 8.18
N ASN A 415 2.33 20.50 9.00
CA ASN A 415 1.31 19.53 8.62
C ASN A 415 -0.06 19.97 9.18
N PRO A 416 -1.17 19.33 8.75
CA PRO A 416 -2.51 19.67 9.23
C PRO A 416 -2.67 19.63 10.77
N GLU A 417 -1.96 18.72 11.45
CA GLU A 417 -1.95 18.56 12.92
C GLU A 417 -1.14 19.64 13.66
N LYS A 418 -0.35 20.43 12.93
CA LYS A 418 0.61 21.43 13.45
C LYS A 418 1.51 20.83 14.53
N MET A 419 1.96 19.60 14.31
CA MET A 419 2.69 18.78 15.28
C MET A 419 3.96 18.21 14.67
N SER A 420 5.10 18.35 15.35
CA SER A 420 6.33 17.67 14.93
C SER A 420 6.20 16.18 15.18
N TYR A 421 6.52 15.34 14.20
CA TYR A 421 6.66 13.90 14.37
C TYR A 421 8.06 13.48 14.81
N LEU A 422 9.00 14.43 14.91
CA LEU A 422 10.28 14.26 15.58
C LEU A 422 10.12 14.60 17.07
N VAL A 423 10.21 13.59 17.93
CA VAL A 423 9.98 13.74 19.37
C VAL A 423 11.00 14.70 19.99
N GLY A 424 10.47 15.68 20.74
CA GLY A 424 11.27 16.72 21.40
C GLY A 424 11.66 17.91 20.51
N TYR A 425 11.15 17.98 19.27
CA TYR A 425 11.31 19.14 18.39
C TYR A 425 10.01 19.96 18.31
N GLY A 426 10.12 21.29 18.39
CA GLY A 426 8.97 22.21 18.39
C GLY A 426 8.20 22.24 19.71
N GLU A 427 7.06 22.92 19.71
CA GLU A 427 6.20 23.08 20.92
C GLU A 427 5.20 21.94 21.10
N LYS A 428 4.86 21.22 20.03
CA LYS A 428 3.90 20.11 20.02
C LYS A 428 4.53 18.92 19.29
N TYR A 429 4.71 17.81 19.98
CA TYR A 429 5.26 16.55 19.47
C TYR A 429 4.66 15.35 20.25
N PRO A 430 4.76 14.11 19.73
CA PRO A 430 4.23 12.92 20.41
C PRO A 430 4.81 12.72 21.81
N GLU A 431 3.94 12.54 22.80
CA GLU A 431 4.28 12.30 24.19
C GLU A 431 4.04 10.83 24.61
N PHE A 432 3.26 10.07 23.84
CA PHE A 432 2.89 8.68 24.11
C PHE A 432 3.59 7.71 23.15
N VAL A 433 4.91 7.84 23.01
CA VAL A 433 5.73 7.02 22.08
C VAL A 433 5.67 5.54 22.48
N HIS A 434 5.42 4.63 21.53
CA HIS A 434 5.43 3.18 21.72
C HIS A 434 6.87 2.68 21.94
N HIS A 435 7.43 2.93 23.12
CA HIS A 435 8.83 2.64 23.42
C HIS A 435 9.00 2.28 24.91
N ARG A 436 9.38 1.02 25.17
CA ARG A 436 9.43 0.43 26.52
C ARG A 436 10.26 1.27 27.49
N GLY A 437 11.52 1.53 27.17
CA GLY A 437 12.41 2.33 28.02
C GLY A 437 11.95 3.78 28.25
N ALA A 438 11.15 4.34 27.33
CA ALA A 438 10.66 5.71 27.45
C ALA A 438 9.40 5.78 28.33
N SER A 439 8.53 4.78 28.20
CA SER A 439 7.25 4.68 28.94
C SER A 439 7.41 4.35 30.42
N ILE A 440 8.57 3.84 30.85
CA ILE A 440 8.79 3.35 32.23
C ILE A 440 9.71 4.32 32.99
N PRO A 441 9.36 4.77 34.21
CA PRO A 441 10.21 5.68 34.99
C PRO A 441 11.64 5.17 35.22
N ALA A 442 12.57 6.12 35.32
CA ALA A 442 14.01 5.91 35.47
C ALA A 442 14.37 4.94 36.62
N ASP A 443 13.64 5.04 37.72
CA ASP A 443 13.84 4.38 39.01
C ASP A 443 12.87 3.20 39.26
N ALA A 444 11.96 2.93 38.33
CA ALA A 444 10.98 1.86 38.48
C ALA A 444 11.65 0.48 38.31
N ASN A 445 11.45 -0.40 39.29
CA ASN A 445 11.70 -1.83 39.13
C ASN A 445 10.53 -2.43 38.33
N THR A 446 10.82 -3.12 37.24
CA THR A 446 9.80 -3.67 36.33
C THR A 446 10.09 -5.10 35.97
N GLY A 447 9.06 -5.94 36.01
CA GLY A 447 9.06 -7.26 35.40
C GLY A 447 8.32 -7.29 34.07
N CYS A 448 8.52 -8.39 33.34
CA CYS A 448 7.97 -8.60 32.00
C CYS A 448 6.44 -8.37 31.90
N LYS A 449 5.66 -8.80 32.91
CA LYS A 449 4.19 -8.76 32.86
C LYS A 449 3.58 -7.55 33.55
N ASP A 450 4.11 -7.16 34.71
CA ASP A 450 3.62 -6.02 35.49
C ASP A 450 3.95 -4.67 34.82
N GLY A 451 4.95 -4.63 33.94
CA GLY A 451 5.30 -3.40 33.23
C GLY A 451 4.30 -2.97 32.15
N PHE A 452 3.36 -3.84 31.72
CA PHE A 452 2.28 -3.45 30.79
C PHE A 452 1.39 -2.32 31.32
N LYS A 453 1.35 -2.09 32.65
CA LYS A 453 0.70 -0.92 33.24
C LYS A 453 1.23 0.41 32.67
N TRP A 454 2.48 0.44 32.21
CA TRP A 454 3.09 1.60 31.56
C TRP A 454 2.76 1.68 30.08
N LEU A 455 2.48 0.56 29.41
CA LEU A 455 1.89 0.58 28.07
C LEU A 455 0.50 1.25 28.14
N ASP A 456 -0.33 0.79 29.07
CA ASP A 456 -1.74 1.18 29.24
C ASP A 456 -1.94 2.48 30.03
N SER A 457 -0.86 3.15 30.46
CA SER A 457 -0.95 4.38 31.23
C SER A 457 -1.49 5.55 30.39
N GLU A 458 -2.43 6.30 30.96
CA GLU A 458 -2.95 7.55 30.36
C GLU A 458 -2.02 8.75 30.56
N GLU A 459 -0.93 8.59 31.31
CA GLU A 459 0.08 9.62 31.49
C GLU A 459 1.11 9.60 30.33
N PRO A 460 1.66 10.76 29.93
CA PRO A 460 2.79 10.85 29.01
C PRO A 460 3.97 9.95 29.38
N ASN A 461 4.81 9.61 28.40
CA ASN A 461 6.05 8.88 28.69
C ASN A 461 6.90 9.67 29.72
N PRO A 462 7.26 9.08 30.87
CA PRO A 462 8.04 9.76 31.90
C PRO A 462 9.45 10.13 31.43
N ASN A 463 9.99 9.41 30.44
CA ASN A 463 11.23 9.79 29.77
C ASN A 463 10.95 10.16 28.31
N VAL A 464 11.36 11.36 27.91
CA VAL A 464 11.20 11.83 26.53
C VAL A 464 12.21 11.13 25.63
N ALA A 465 11.71 10.43 24.60
CA ALA A 465 12.52 9.76 23.59
C ALA A 465 13.06 10.76 22.54
N TYR A 466 13.90 11.71 22.97
CA TYR A 466 14.41 12.78 22.11
C TYR A 466 15.00 12.24 20.79
N GLY A 467 14.53 12.80 19.67
CA GLY A 467 15.00 12.44 18.35
C GLY A 467 14.34 11.23 17.72
N ALA A 468 13.46 10.55 18.44
CA ALA A 468 12.66 9.47 17.87
C ALA A 468 11.75 10.04 16.77
N LEU A 469 11.91 9.56 15.55
CA LEU A 469 10.94 9.79 14.48
C LEU A 469 9.90 8.67 14.54
N VAL A 470 8.68 9.01 14.96
CA VAL A 470 7.57 8.05 15.08
C VAL A 470 7.08 7.58 13.70
N GLY A 471 6.19 6.58 13.66
CA GLY A 471 5.62 6.05 12.41
C GLY A 471 4.87 7.09 11.58
N GLY A 472 4.18 8.04 12.20
CA GLY A 472 3.56 9.19 11.53
C GLY A 472 2.06 9.05 11.23
N PRO A 473 1.50 9.94 10.40
CA PRO A 473 0.05 10.05 10.25
C PRO A 473 -0.55 8.97 9.35
N PHE A 474 -1.86 8.78 9.46
CA PHE A 474 -2.65 8.03 8.49
C PHE A 474 -2.79 8.82 7.18
N LEU A 475 -3.34 8.18 6.14
CA LEU A 475 -3.48 8.78 4.81
C LEU A 475 -4.23 10.13 4.81
N ASN A 476 -5.19 10.30 5.71
CA ASN A 476 -5.97 11.53 5.88
C ASN A 476 -5.28 12.60 6.77
N ASP A 477 -3.95 12.51 6.93
CA ASP A 477 -3.11 13.38 7.77
C ASP A 477 -3.38 13.30 9.29
N THR A 478 -4.31 12.45 9.75
CA THR A 478 -4.62 12.33 11.18
C THR A 478 -3.54 11.57 11.95
N PHE A 479 -3.24 12.03 13.16
CA PHE A 479 -2.30 11.40 14.08
C PHE A 479 -2.91 11.25 15.46
N ILE A 480 -2.94 10.01 15.97
CA ILE A 480 -3.44 9.70 17.30
C ILE A 480 -2.23 9.38 18.18
N ASP A 481 -1.84 10.32 19.05
CA ASP A 481 -0.75 10.17 20.02
C ASP A 481 -1.17 9.22 21.14
N ALA A 482 -1.01 7.92 20.91
CA ALA A 482 -1.40 6.86 21.82
C ALA A 482 -0.35 5.77 21.82
N ARG A 483 0.11 5.38 23.01
CA ARG A 483 1.20 4.42 23.17
C ARG A 483 0.90 3.06 22.59
N ASN A 484 -0.34 2.60 22.65
CA ASN A 484 -0.74 1.33 22.06
C ASN A 484 -1.06 1.41 20.55
N ASN A 485 -0.96 2.59 19.95
CA ASN A 485 -1.06 2.79 18.50
C ASN A 485 0.35 2.72 17.89
N SER A 486 0.93 1.52 17.85
CA SER A 486 2.30 1.30 17.35
C SER A 486 2.47 1.72 15.90
N MET A 487 1.45 1.60 15.05
CA MET A 487 1.50 2.03 13.64
C MET A 487 1.97 3.48 13.47
N GLN A 488 1.48 4.38 14.32
CA GLN A 488 1.79 5.80 14.27
C GLN A 488 2.86 6.22 15.28
N ASN A 489 2.94 5.57 16.45
CA ASN A 489 3.78 5.99 17.58
C ASN A 489 5.04 5.17 17.81
N GLU A 490 5.26 4.09 17.05
CA GLU A 490 6.50 3.32 17.13
C GLU A 490 7.61 4.02 16.32
N PRO A 491 8.75 4.35 16.95
CA PRO A 491 9.88 4.92 16.24
C PRO A 491 10.81 3.84 15.70
N SER A 492 11.61 4.18 14.68
CA SER A 492 12.63 3.28 14.13
C SER A 492 13.97 4.00 13.91
N THR A 493 15.07 3.25 14.03
CA THR A 493 16.42 3.78 13.88
C THR A 493 16.72 4.25 12.46
N TYR A 494 16.26 3.50 11.46
CA TYR A 494 16.53 3.81 10.05
C TYR A 494 15.81 5.08 9.58
N ASN A 495 14.59 5.33 10.05
CA ASN A 495 13.90 6.60 9.83
C ASN A 495 14.71 7.77 10.39
N SER A 496 15.14 7.61 11.65
CA SER A 496 15.93 8.63 12.35
C SER A 496 17.26 8.88 11.64
N ALA A 497 17.88 7.85 11.03
CA ALA A 497 19.11 7.99 10.24
C ALA A 497 18.89 8.81 8.96
N LEU A 498 17.77 8.59 8.26
CA LEU A 498 17.39 9.33 7.05
C LEU A 498 16.99 10.79 7.32
N VAL A 499 16.47 11.09 8.52
CA VAL A 499 16.21 12.48 8.95
C VAL A 499 17.51 13.27 9.01
N LEU A 500 18.60 12.65 9.49
CA LEU A 500 19.91 13.31 9.56
C LEU A 500 20.39 13.77 8.17
N SER A 501 20.04 13.01 7.15
CA SER A 501 20.41 13.21 5.75
C SER A 501 19.54 14.24 5.02
N SER A 502 18.38 14.57 5.61
CA SER A 502 17.36 15.43 4.99
C SER A 502 17.40 16.88 5.49
N SER A 503 18.32 17.24 6.39
CA SER A 503 18.42 18.55 7.05
C SER A 503 18.98 19.67 6.11
N PRO A 504 18.21 20.74 5.82
CA PRO A 504 18.45 21.83 4.86
C PRO A 504 19.72 22.68 4.85
N ARG A 505 20.77 22.36 5.62
CA ARG A 505 22.09 22.84 5.19
C ARG A 505 22.60 22.09 3.95
N SER A 506 22.03 20.93 3.63
CA SER A 506 22.12 20.31 2.31
C SER A 506 21.28 21.06 1.26
N MET A 507 20.28 21.86 1.65
CA MET A 507 19.37 22.58 0.73
C MET A 507 19.61 24.09 0.62
N SER A 508 20.78 24.59 1.03
CA SER A 508 21.18 26.00 0.89
C SER A 508 22.67 26.12 0.61
N LEU A 509 23.06 26.02 -0.67
CA LEU A 509 24.16 26.80 -1.29
C LEU A 509 24.50 26.37 -2.73
N LEU A 510 24.48 27.33 -3.65
CA LEU A 510 25.33 27.34 -4.85
C LEU A 510 26.42 28.42 -4.68
N ILE A 511 27.67 27.97 -4.82
CA ILE A 511 28.89 28.67 -5.31
C ILE A 511 29.54 29.76 -4.43
N ARG A 512 30.73 29.43 -3.90
CA ARG A 512 31.94 30.24 -4.12
C ARG A 512 33.03 29.40 -4.78
N SER A 513 33.41 29.83 -5.97
CA SER A 513 34.54 29.34 -6.76
C SER A 513 35.89 29.63 -6.08
N SER A 514 36.70 28.58 -5.93
CA SER A 514 38.16 28.53 -6.20
C SER A 514 39.00 27.63 -5.26
N SER A 515 38.41 26.88 -4.32
CA SER A 515 39.22 25.99 -3.46
C SER A 515 38.60 24.63 -3.02
N TYR A 516 37.39 24.28 -3.44
CA TYR A 516 36.69 23.06 -2.96
C TYR A 516 36.48 21.98 -4.04
N VAL A 517 37.53 21.65 -4.79
CA VAL A 517 37.56 20.46 -5.69
C VAL A 517 38.06 19.20 -4.94
N SER A 518 38.37 19.31 -3.65
CA SER A 518 39.11 18.28 -2.90
C SER A 518 38.25 17.21 -2.22
N HIS A 519 36.94 17.42 -2.00
CA HIS A 519 36.09 16.44 -1.29
C HIS A 519 35.14 15.63 -2.20
N LEU A 520 34.76 16.17 -3.37
CA LEU A 520 34.13 15.38 -4.45
C LEU A 520 35.09 14.38 -5.13
N THR A 521 36.35 14.36 -4.70
CA THR A 521 37.46 13.51 -5.21
C THR A 521 37.88 12.39 -4.25
N LEU A 522 37.11 12.08 -3.19
CA LEU A 522 37.37 10.94 -2.29
C LEU A 522 37.41 9.55 -2.99
N PHE A 523 37.04 9.47 -4.27
CA PHE A 523 37.04 8.26 -5.12
C PHE A 523 38.03 8.31 -6.31
N GLN A 524 39.15 9.05 -6.23
CA GLN A 524 40.28 8.87 -7.16
C GLN A 524 41.65 9.05 -6.47
N PRO A 525 42.66 8.22 -6.76
CA PRO A 525 44.04 8.49 -6.38
C PRO A 525 44.66 9.57 -7.28
N ARG A 526 45.35 10.55 -6.67
CA ARG A 526 46.14 11.57 -7.37
C ARG A 526 47.29 10.92 -8.14
N ASN A 527 47.26 10.99 -9.47
CA ASN A 527 48.44 10.74 -10.30
C ASN A 527 48.81 11.95 -11.17
N SER A 528 50.13 12.12 -11.32
CA SER A 528 50.89 13.23 -11.87
C SER A 528 50.63 13.59 -13.34
N LYS A 529 50.62 14.91 -13.63
CA LYS A 529 50.77 15.54 -14.95
C LYS A 529 52.21 15.35 -15.52
N PRO A 530 52.52 15.75 -16.79
CA PRO A 530 51.68 15.97 -17.99
C PRO A 530 52.33 15.48 -19.33
N SER A 531 51.58 15.50 -20.44
CA SER A 531 52.03 16.16 -21.70
C SER A 531 50.92 16.25 -22.75
N SER A 532 50.86 17.42 -23.38
CA SER A 532 49.96 17.88 -24.44
C SER A 532 50.01 17.05 -25.73
N PHE A 533 48.90 16.97 -26.47
CA PHE A 533 48.87 17.23 -27.92
C PHE A 533 47.46 17.60 -28.38
N THR A 534 47.38 18.72 -29.09
CA THR A 534 46.24 19.26 -29.85
C THR A 534 45.96 18.43 -31.10
N ASN A 535 44.69 18.32 -31.50
CA ASN A 535 44.27 18.58 -32.88
C ASN A 535 42.75 18.77 -33.01
N GLN A 536 42.38 19.86 -33.70
CA GLN A 536 41.07 20.17 -34.24
C GLN A 536 40.75 19.25 -35.42
N ILE A 537 39.50 18.81 -35.58
CA ILE A 537 38.86 18.68 -36.91
C ILE A 537 37.38 19.04 -36.78
N SER A 538 36.98 20.04 -37.57
CA SER A 538 35.61 20.43 -37.91
C SER A 538 35.05 19.58 -39.05
N PHE A 539 33.75 19.30 -39.05
CA PHE A 539 32.99 19.11 -40.29
C PHE A 539 31.61 19.77 -40.19
N VAL A 540 31.25 20.47 -41.26
CA VAL A 540 30.04 21.27 -41.47
C VAL A 540 29.27 20.64 -42.63
N SER A 541 27.96 20.93 -42.65
CA SER A 541 27.07 21.02 -43.81
C SER A 541 26.33 19.71 -44.20
N SER A 542 25.07 19.68 -44.65
CA SER A 542 23.99 20.67 -44.84
C SER A 542 22.87 20.05 -45.71
N PHE A 543 21.67 20.64 -45.68
CA PHE A 543 20.61 20.69 -46.74
C PHE A 543 19.59 19.54 -46.83
N ASN A 544 18.30 19.71 -47.16
CA ASN A 544 17.38 20.87 -47.29
C ASN A 544 15.93 20.32 -47.50
N HIS A 545 14.92 21.14 -47.12
CA HIS A 545 13.59 21.39 -47.75
C HIS A 545 12.60 20.24 -48.08
N ASN A 546 11.25 20.36 -48.11
CA ASN A 546 10.15 21.27 -47.68
C ASN A 546 8.81 20.52 -48.05
N PRO A 547 7.56 21.07 -48.01
CA PRO A 547 6.37 20.40 -47.47
C PRO A 547 5.21 20.23 -48.50
N PHE A 548 4.04 19.72 -48.08
CA PHE A 548 2.67 20.26 -48.33
C PHE A 548 1.52 19.22 -48.22
N LEU A 549 0.43 19.70 -47.60
CA LEU A 549 -1.01 19.60 -47.95
C LEU A 549 -2.00 18.79 -47.09
N ASN A 550 -2.98 19.58 -46.62
CA ASN A 550 -4.24 19.31 -45.93
C ASN A 550 -5.36 18.78 -46.87
N LEU A 551 -6.40 18.16 -46.29
CA LEU A 551 -7.83 18.30 -46.65
C LEU A 551 -8.70 17.71 -45.48
N VAL A 552 -9.29 18.47 -44.55
CA VAL A 552 -10.57 19.22 -44.51
C VAL A 552 -11.84 18.40 -44.84
N TYR A 553 -12.79 18.37 -43.87
CA TYR A 553 -14.26 18.64 -43.94
C TYR A 553 -14.94 17.95 -42.72
N LYS A 554 -15.96 18.45 -42.00
CA LYS A 554 -16.78 19.68 -41.99
C LYS A 554 -17.60 19.67 -40.68
N ARG A 555 -17.85 20.84 -40.07
CA ARG A 555 -18.82 21.06 -38.96
C ARG A 555 -20.27 21.10 -39.47
N ASN A 556 -21.24 20.73 -38.62
CA ASN A 556 -22.51 21.45 -38.38
C ASN A 556 -23.35 20.86 -37.21
N PRO A 557 -24.40 21.53 -36.67
CA PRO A 557 -24.33 22.04 -35.28
C PRO A 557 -25.55 21.73 -34.35
N ILE A 558 -25.42 22.10 -33.07
CA ILE A 558 -26.44 22.36 -32.01
C ILE A 558 -27.22 21.16 -31.41
N MET A 559 -26.96 20.88 -30.13
CA MET A 559 -27.98 20.95 -29.07
C MET A 559 -27.30 21.10 -27.70
N GLN A 560 -27.38 22.29 -27.10
CA GLN A 560 -27.05 22.50 -25.70
C GLN A 560 -28.12 21.78 -24.86
N SER A 561 -27.78 20.64 -24.26
CA SER A 561 -28.46 20.21 -23.04
C SER A 561 -27.72 20.86 -21.87
N VAL A 562 -28.50 21.51 -21.00
CA VAL A 562 -28.01 22.08 -19.76
C VAL A 562 -27.57 20.91 -18.88
N SER A 563 -26.28 20.60 -18.90
CA SER A 563 -25.66 19.75 -17.89
C SER A 563 -25.81 20.47 -16.56
N LYS A 564 -26.72 19.99 -15.71
CA LYS A 564 -26.61 20.20 -14.28
C LYS A 564 -25.20 19.78 -13.91
N MET A 565 -24.44 20.67 -13.27
CA MET A 565 -23.21 20.30 -12.57
C MET A 565 -23.58 19.27 -11.51
N THR A 566 -23.51 17.98 -11.86
CA THR A 566 -23.55 16.90 -10.90
C THR A 566 -22.21 16.93 -10.18
N VAL A 567 -22.24 17.14 -8.86
CA VAL A 567 -21.08 16.95 -8.00
C VAL A 567 -20.69 15.48 -8.16
N LYS A 568 -19.52 15.18 -8.76
CA LYS A 568 -19.04 13.80 -8.88
C LYS A 568 -18.84 13.24 -7.47
N SER A 569 -19.46 12.09 -7.19
CA SER A 569 -19.22 11.34 -5.95
C SER A 569 -17.77 10.83 -5.89
N SER A 570 -17.23 10.68 -4.67
CA SER A 570 -15.85 10.20 -4.42
C SER A 570 -15.73 8.68 -4.57
N LEU A 571 -16.33 8.10 -5.62
CA LEU A 571 -16.33 6.66 -5.85
C LEU A 571 -14.94 6.19 -6.25
N ILE A 572 -14.62 4.95 -5.89
CA ILE A 572 -13.43 4.27 -6.40
C ILE A 572 -13.56 4.08 -7.92
N ASP A 573 -12.46 4.21 -8.66
CA ASP A 573 -12.43 3.88 -10.08
C ASP A 573 -12.76 2.38 -10.29
N PRO A 574 -13.40 2.01 -11.40
CA PRO A 574 -13.58 0.61 -11.77
C PRO A 574 -12.22 -0.11 -11.85
N ASP A 575 -12.19 -1.39 -11.52
CA ASP A 575 -10.94 -2.13 -11.62
C ASP A 575 -10.52 -2.31 -13.09
N GLY A 576 -9.24 -2.13 -13.37
CA GLY A 576 -8.73 -1.98 -14.74
C GLY A 576 -8.96 -0.58 -15.37
N GLY A 577 -9.57 0.36 -14.64
CA GLY A 577 -9.68 1.78 -15.00
C GLY A 577 -11.00 2.18 -15.66
N GLU A 578 -11.73 1.24 -16.27
CA GLU A 578 -13.01 1.52 -16.92
C GLU A 578 -14.00 0.36 -16.75
N LEU A 579 -15.30 0.68 -16.73
CA LEU A 579 -16.36 -0.33 -16.79
C LEU A 579 -16.50 -0.84 -18.23
N VAL A 580 -16.51 -2.16 -18.35
CA VAL A 580 -16.70 -2.88 -19.60
C VAL A 580 -18.16 -3.34 -19.66
N GLU A 581 -18.97 -2.64 -20.44
CA GLU A 581 -20.35 -3.04 -20.78
C GLU A 581 -20.34 -3.75 -22.15
N LEU A 582 -21.02 -4.89 -22.25
CA LEU A 582 -21.02 -5.74 -23.45
C LEU A 582 -22.42 -5.92 -24.03
N ILE A 583 -23.35 -5.07 -23.63
CA ILE A 583 -24.69 -5.00 -24.21
C ILE A 583 -24.60 -4.22 -25.53
N VAL A 584 -25.04 -4.85 -26.60
CA VAL A 584 -25.03 -4.29 -27.96
C VAL A 584 -25.97 -3.07 -28.02
N PRO A 585 -25.57 -1.97 -28.67
CA PRO A 585 -26.45 -0.82 -28.89
C PRO A 585 -27.74 -1.20 -29.61
N GLU A 586 -28.86 -0.58 -29.24
CA GLU A 586 -30.19 -0.94 -29.76
C GLU A 586 -30.27 -0.91 -31.30
N SER A 587 -29.55 0.01 -31.94
CA SER A 587 -29.45 0.14 -33.40
C SER A 587 -28.78 -1.04 -34.10
N GLU A 588 -27.95 -1.81 -33.41
CA GLU A 588 -27.16 -2.91 -33.98
C GLU A 588 -27.77 -4.29 -33.71
N ILE A 589 -28.70 -4.41 -32.76
CA ILE A 589 -29.29 -5.69 -32.34
C ILE A 589 -29.87 -6.47 -33.51
N GLY A 590 -30.63 -5.81 -34.39
CA GLY A 590 -31.28 -6.49 -35.53
C GLY A 590 -30.28 -7.16 -36.47
N ALA A 591 -29.19 -6.45 -36.81
CA ALA A 591 -28.14 -6.97 -37.67
C ALA A 591 -27.34 -8.09 -36.99
N LYS A 592 -26.92 -7.89 -35.73
CA LYS A 592 -26.16 -8.87 -34.95
C LYS A 592 -26.95 -10.16 -34.69
N LYS A 593 -28.26 -10.04 -34.46
CA LYS A 593 -29.15 -11.19 -34.28
C LYS A 593 -29.28 -12.00 -35.58
N ALA A 594 -29.51 -11.34 -36.72
CA ALA A 594 -29.57 -12.01 -38.02
C ALA A 594 -28.25 -12.70 -38.39
N GLU A 595 -27.11 -12.09 -38.08
CA GLU A 595 -25.80 -12.72 -38.24
C GLU A 595 -25.68 -14.00 -37.38
N SER A 596 -26.12 -13.92 -36.12
CA SER A 596 -26.02 -15.02 -35.15
C SER A 596 -26.90 -16.22 -35.48
N GLU A 597 -27.98 -16.04 -36.24
CA GLU A 597 -28.82 -17.15 -36.71
C GLU A 597 -28.04 -18.14 -37.60
N THR A 598 -26.96 -17.69 -38.23
CA THR A 598 -26.11 -18.50 -39.12
C THR A 598 -24.93 -19.17 -38.42
N MET A 599 -24.66 -18.83 -37.15
CA MET A 599 -23.52 -19.35 -36.40
C MET A 599 -23.84 -20.72 -35.76
N PRO A 600 -22.81 -21.55 -35.49
CA PRO A 600 -22.94 -22.66 -34.55
C PRO A 600 -23.50 -22.18 -33.21
N LYS A 601 -24.32 -23.01 -32.56
CA LYS A 601 -25.08 -22.62 -31.37
C LYS A 601 -24.50 -23.27 -30.13
N VAL A 602 -24.27 -22.48 -29.09
CA VAL A 602 -23.92 -22.97 -27.75
C VAL A 602 -25.10 -22.69 -26.82
N LYS A 603 -25.63 -23.76 -26.22
CA LYS A 603 -26.78 -23.67 -25.32
C LYS A 603 -26.32 -23.26 -23.92
N LEU A 604 -26.90 -22.19 -23.41
CA LEU A 604 -26.67 -21.70 -22.06
C LEU A 604 -27.52 -22.47 -21.05
N THR A 605 -26.89 -22.93 -19.98
CA THR A 605 -27.59 -23.38 -18.78
C THR A 605 -28.02 -22.18 -17.93
N LYS A 606 -28.72 -22.44 -16.82
CA LYS A 606 -29.11 -21.39 -15.87
C LYS A 606 -27.88 -20.67 -15.29
N ILE A 607 -26.84 -21.42 -14.93
CA ILE A 607 -25.61 -20.83 -14.35
C ILE A 607 -24.83 -20.02 -15.36
N ASP A 608 -24.83 -20.44 -16.64
CA ASP A 608 -24.18 -19.70 -17.70
C ASP A 608 -24.87 -18.36 -17.94
N LEU A 609 -26.20 -18.31 -17.83
CA LEU A 609 -26.96 -17.06 -17.96
C LEU A 609 -26.64 -16.08 -16.81
N GLU A 610 -26.43 -16.57 -15.59
CA GLU A 610 -25.97 -15.76 -14.46
C GLU A 610 -24.58 -15.18 -14.72
N TRP A 611 -23.66 -15.95 -15.30
CA TRP A 611 -22.34 -15.45 -15.70
C TRP A 611 -22.38 -14.49 -16.89
N VAL A 612 -23.23 -14.74 -17.90
CA VAL A 612 -23.48 -13.78 -18.99
C VAL A 612 -23.94 -12.44 -18.40
N HIS A 613 -24.85 -12.46 -17.43
CA HIS A 613 -25.32 -11.25 -16.75
C HIS A 613 -24.16 -10.52 -16.04
N VAL A 614 -23.37 -11.24 -15.22
CA VAL A 614 -22.19 -10.70 -14.54
C VAL A 614 -21.22 -10.02 -15.51
N ILE A 615 -20.83 -10.72 -16.58
CA ILE A 615 -19.82 -10.22 -17.52
C ILE A 615 -20.37 -9.05 -18.34
N SER A 616 -21.61 -9.17 -18.84
CA SER A 616 -22.18 -8.19 -19.76
C SER A 616 -22.43 -6.80 -19.17
N GLU A 617 -22.63 -6.73 -17.87
CA GLU A 617 -22.91 -5.47 -17.16
C GLU A 617 -21.66 -4.87 -16.49
N GLY A 618 -20.50 -5.51 -16.61
CA GLY A 618 -19.25 -4.98 -16.09
C GLY A 618 -18.94 -5.34 -14.63
N TRP A 619 -19.62 -6.32 -14.04
CA TRP A 619 -19.23 -6.84 -12.73
C TRP A 619 -17.84 -7.49 -12.76
N ALA A 620 -17.49 -8.08 -13.90
CA ALA A 620 -16.19 -8.71 -14.15
C ALA A 620 -15.16 -7.81 -14.85
N SER A 621 -15.41 -6.49 -14.99
CA SER A 621 -14.45 -5.59 -15.67
C SER A 621 -13.03 -5.74 -15.10
N PRO A 622 -12.00 -5.80 -15.94
CA PRO A 622 -11.98 -5.47 -17.37
C PRO A 622 -12.24 -6.65 -18.34
N LEU A 623 -12.77 -7.78 -17.85
CA LEU A 623 -13.04 -8.96 -18.69
C LEU A 623 -14.06 -8.64 -19.81
N LYS A 624 -13.78 -9.10 -21.04
CA LYS A 624 -14.59 -8.82 -22.24
C LYS A 624 -15.49 -9.98 -22.69
N GLY A 625 -15.50 -11.08 -21.96
CA GLY A 625 -16.33 -12.24 -22.24
C GLY A 625 -15.95 -13.43 -21.36
N PHE A 626 -16.27 -14.65 -21.77
CA PHE A 626 -15.79 -15.83 -21.06
C PHE A 626 -14.28 -15.99 -21.26
N MET A 627 -13.57 -16.37 -20.20
CA MET A 627 -12.10 -16.36 -20.17
C MET A 627 -11.50 -17.24 -21.28
N ARG A 628 -10.51 -16.69 -21.97
CA ARG A 628 -9.57 -17.44 -22.81
C ARG A 628 -8.63 -18.27 -21.95
N GLU A 629 -7.85 -19.17 -22.57
CA GLU A 629 -6.99 -20.10 -21.80
C GLU A 629 -5.97 -19.33 -20.94
N ASP A 630 -5.39 -18.24 -21.45
CA ASP A 630 -4.43 -17.40 -20.72
C ASP A 630 -5.06 -16.67 -19.52
N GLU A 631 -6.26 -16.12 -19.67
CA GLU A 631 -7.03 -15.48 -18.59
C GLU A 631 -7.47 -16.52 -17.54
N TYR A 632 -7.90 -17.69 -18.00
CA TYR A 632 -8.30 -18.81 -17.15
C TYR A 632 -7.14 -19.32 -16.28
N LEU A 633 -5.97 -19.55 -16.90
CA LEU A 633 -4.78 -19.98 -16.18
C LEU A 633 -4.28 -18.91 -15.21
N GLN A 634 -4.32 -17.65 -15.60
CA GLN A 634 -3.95 -16.56 -14.68
C GLN A 634 -4.89 -16.47 -13.47
N SER A 635 -6.20 -16.56 -13.69
CA SER A 635 -7.19 -16.59 -12.61
C SER A 635 -6.95 -17.77 -11.67
N LEU A 636 -6.75 -18.98 -12.21
CA LEU A 636 -6.52 -20.20 -11.42
C LEU A 636 -5.23 -20.18 -10.60
N HIS A 637 -4.15 -19.63 -11.13
CA HIS A 637 -2.82 -19.74 -10.52
C HIS A 637 -2.44 -18.52 -9.69
N PHE A 638 -2.98 -17.34 -10.02
CA PHE A 638 -2.56 -16.07 -9.44
C PHE A 638 -3.71 -15.25 -8.86
N ASN A 639 -4.96 -15.74 -8.95
CA ASN A 639 -6.17 -15.02 -8.53
C ASN A 639 -6.26 -13.59 -9.11
N SER A 640 -5.62 -13.35 -10.24
CA SER A 640 -5.44 -12.03 -10.84
C SER A 640 -5.16 -12.14 -12.33
N LEU A 641 -5.43 -11.07 -13.07
CA LEU A 641 -5.07 -10.94 -14.48
C LEU A 641 -4.03 -9.84 -14.65
N ARG A 642 -3.00 -10.09 -15.46
CA ARG A 642 -2.04 -9.07 -15.88
C ARG A 642 -2.50 -8.48 -17.21
N LEU A 643 -2.88 -7.21 -17.19
CA LEU A 643 -3.26 -6.46 -18.38
C LEU A 643 -2.03 -6.14 -19.24
N LYS A 644 -2.27 -5.82 -20.52
CA LYS A 644 -1.20 -5.52 -21.50
C LYS A 644 -0.30 -4.34 -21.10
N ASN A 645 -0.81 -3.41 -20.29
CA ASN A 645 -0.07 -2.27 -19.75
C ASN A 645 0.73 -2.61 -18.48
N GLY A 646 0.73 -3.87 -18.04
CA GLY A 646 1.39 -4.33 -16.83
C GLY A 646 0.57 -4.20 -15.55
N THR A 647 -0.59 -3.53 -15.58
CA THR A 647 -1.50 -3.44 -14.43
C THR A 647 -2.02 -4.82 -14.06
N LEU A 648 -2.04 -5.13 -12.77
CA LEU A 648 -2.63 -6.35 -12.23
C LEU A 648 -4.03 -6.03 -11.68
N VAL A 649 -5.02 -6.85 -12.03
CA VAL A 649 -6.40 -6.72 -11.53
C VAL A 649 -6.81 -8.00 -10.80
N ASN A 650 -7.59 -7.88 -9.72
CA ASN A 650 -8.03 -9.07 -8.98
C ASN A 650 -9.06 -9.86 -9.81
N MET A 651 -8.86 -11.17 -9.92
CA MET A 651 -9.75 -12.07 -10.64
C MET A 651 -9.64 -13.49 -10.08
N SER A 652 -10.13 -13.66 -8.86
CA SER A 652 -9.95 -14.89 -8.09
C SER A 652 -10.85 -16.06 -8.51
N LEU A 653 -11.94 -15.81 -9.25
CA LEU A 653 -12.82 -16.87 -9.72
C LEU A 653 -12.74 -17.03 -11.25
N PRO A 654 -12.53 -18.26 -11.76
CA PRO A 654 -12.62 -18.54 -13.19
C PRO A 654 -14.05 -18.39 -13.72
N ILE A 655 -14.26 -17.45 -14.64
CA ILE A 655 -15.54 -17.20 -15.31
C ILE A 655 -15.49 -17.79 -16.72
N VAL A 656 -16.00 -19.02 -16.86
CA VAL A 656 -15.84 -19.86 -18.05
C VAL A 656 -17.16 -20.46 -18.50
N LEU A 657 -17.28 -20.77 -19.79
CA LEU A 657 -18.41 -21.47 -20.39
C LEU A 657 -17.99 -22.88 -20.82
N ALA A 658 -18.68 -23.90 -20.33
CA ALA A 658 -18.36 -25.29 -20.65
C ALA A 658 -19.20 -25.81 -21.84
N ILE A 659 -18.57 -26.60 -22.71
CA ILE A 659 -19.22 -27.26 -23.86
C ILE A 659 -18.82 -28.73 -23.92
N ASP A 660 -19.75 -29.58 -24.38
CA ASP A 660 -19.50 -31.00 -24.59
C ASP A 660 -18.75 -31.28 -25.90
N ASP A 661 -18.34 -32.53 -26.09
CA ASP A 661 -17.60 -32.97 -27.27
C ASP A 661 -18.40 -32.77 -28.56
N GLU A 662 -19.72 -33.02 -28.54
CA GLU A 662 -20.62 -32.82 -29.69
C GLU A 662 -20.69 -31.35 -30.10
N THR A 663 -20.90 -30.45 -29.15
CA THR A 663 -20.96 -29.00 -29.39
C THR A 663 -19.62 -28.50 -29.94
N LYS A 664 -18.49 -28.97 -29.39
CA LYS A 664 -17.16 -28.63 -29.91
C LYS A 664 -16.98 -29.09 -31.36
N GLU A 665 -17.40 -30.30 -31.71
CA GLU A 665 -17.35 -30.81 -33.09
C GLU A 665 -18.23 -29.98 -34.03
N GLN A 666 -19.43 -29.60 -33.59
CA GLN A 666 -20.35 -28.74 -34.36
C GLN A 666 -19.79 -27.34 -34.61
N ILE A 667 -19.04 -26.77 -33.67
CA ILE A 667 -18.36 -25.48 -33.85
C ILE A 667 -17.26 -25.58 -34.92
N GLY A 668 -16.52 -26.69 -34.92
CA GLY A 668 -15.47 -26.97 -35.91
C GLY A 668 -14.43 -25.84 -35.98
N SER A 669 -14.23 -25.27 -37.17
CA SER A 669 -13.31 -24.16 -37.41
C SER A 669 -13.96 -22.77 -37.30
N SER A 670 -15.22 -22.68 -36.89
CA SER A 670 -15.91 -21.39 -36.75
C SER A 670 -15.22 -20.54 -35.69
N GLN A 671 -15.04 -19.26 -36.00
CA GLN A 671 -14.47 -18.27 -35.06
C GLN A 671 -15.54 -17.61 -34.20
N ASN A 672 -16.83 -17.82 -34.50
CA ASN A 672 -17.93 -17.19 -33.80
C ASN A 672 -19.03 -18.21 -33.49
N VAL A 673 -19.71 -18.04 -32.35
CA VAL A 673 -20.84 -18.87 -31.95
C VAL A 673 -21.99 -18.01 -31.44
N ALA A 674 -23.22 -18.45 -31.66
CA ALA A 674 -24.41 -17.86 -31.08
C ALA A 674 -24.71 -18.50 -29.71
N LEU A 675 -24.98 -17.68 -28.71
CA LEU A 675 -25.39 -18.13 -27.39
C LEU A 675 -26.91 -18.19 -27.32
N VAL A 676 -27.46 -19.37 -27.06
CA VAL A 676 -28.91 -19.61 -27.06
C VAL A 676 -29.43 -20.03 -25.69
N SER A 677 -30.60 -19.55 -25.31
CA SER A 677 -31.26 -19.94 -24.06
C SER A 677 -31.72 -21.41 -24.09
N ALA A 678 -32.17 -21.91 -22.94
CA ALA A 678 -32.80 -23.22 -22.86
C ALA A 678 -34.03 -23.36 -23.78
N GLN A 679 -34.72 -22.25 -24.06
CA GLN A 679 -35.90 -22.15 -24.93
C GLN A 679 -35.55 -21.92 -26.41
N GLY A 680 -34.26 -21.73 -26.74
CA GLY A 680 -33.78 -21.53 -28.11
C GLY A 680 -33.70 -20.06 -28.56
N ASP A 681 -33.95 -19.10 -27.67
CA ASP A 681 -33.79 -17.68 -27.96
C ASP A 681 -32.32 -17.31 -28.04
N ILE A 682 -31.92 -16.53 -29.05
CA ILE A 682 -30.56 -16.02 -29.17
C ILE A 682 -30.37 -14.87 -28.17
N ILE A 683 -29.53 -15.08 -27.18
CA ILE A 683 -29.20 -14.12 -26.11
C ILE A 683 -28.06 -13.20 -26.53
N GLY A 684 -27.10 -13.74 -27.28
CA GLY A 684 -25.90 -13.03 -27.69
C GLY A 684 -25.01 -13.88 -28.60
N SER A 685 -23.77 -13.45 -28.76
CA SER A 685 -22.74 -14.20 -29.49
C SER A 685 -21.39 -14.10 -28.79
N LEU A 686 -20.52 -15.08 -29.04
CA LEU A 686 -19.13 -15.07 -28.60
C LEU A 686 -18.25 -15.02 -29.86
N ARG A 687 -17.32 -14.06 -29.89
CA ARG A 687 -16.47 -13.76 -31.04
C ARG A 687 -15.03 -14.20 -30.81
N SER A 688 -14.35 -14.50 -31.91
CA SER A 688 -12.95 -14.92 -31.92
C SER A 688 -12.71 -16.07 -30.93
N VAL A 689 -13.55 -17.10 -30.97
CA VAL A 689 -13.60 -18.10 -29.90
C VAL A 689 -12.33 -18.93 -29.80
N GLU A 690 -12.01 -19.33 -28.58
CA GLU A 690 -10.92 -20.23 -28.25
C GLU A 690 -11.46 -21.38 -27.41
N ILE A 691 -11.17 -22.62 -27.82
CA ILE A 691 -11.65 -23.84 -27.15
C ILE A 691 -10.47 -24.60 -26.58
N TYR A 692 -10.48 -24.82 -25.27
CA TYR A 692 -9.41 -25.49 -24.52
C TYR A 692 -9.98 -26.53 -23.54
N LYS A 693 -9.13 -27.38 -22.97
CA LYS A 693 -9.60 -28.49 -22.12
C LYS A 693 -10.15 -28.01 -20.78
N HIS A 694 -11.28 -28.57 -20.38
CA HIS A 694 -11.82 -28.39 -19.03
C HIS A 694 -11.20 -29.40 -18.06
N ASN A 695 -9.99 -29.13 -17.57
CA ASN A 695 -9.36 -29.94 -16.53
C ASN A 695 -10.09 -29.75 -15.19
N LYS A 696 -11.24 -30.42 -15.04
CA LYS A 696 -12.19 -30.20 -13.92
C LYS A 696 -11.52 -30.36 -12.56
N GLU A 697 -10.74 -31.42 -12.37
CA GLU A 697 -10.05 -31.69 -11.10
C GLU A 697 -9.10 -30.54 -10.71
N GLU A 698 -8.32 -30.02 -11.66
CA GLU A 698 -7.45 -28.87 -11.43
C GLU A 698 -8.25 -27.62 -11.08
N ARG A 699 -9.31 -27.32 -11.84
CA ARG A 699 -10.19 -26.18 -11.57
C ARG A 699 -10.76 -26.25 -10.16
N ILE A 700 -11.24 -27.43 -9.77
CA ILE A 700 -11.82 -27.68 -8.45
C ILE A 700 -10.75 -27.50 -7.36
N ALA A 701 -9.61 -28.17 -7.50
CA ALA A 701 -8.53 -28.13 -6.51
C ALA A 701 -8.00 -26.71 -6.28
N ARG A 702 -7.82 -25.92 -7.35
CA ARG A 702 -7.28 -24.55 -7.26
C ARG A 702 -8.29 -23.52 -6.76
N THR A 703 -9.58 -23.71 -7.08
CA THR A 703 -10.62 -22.76 -6.67
C THR A 703 -11.08 -23.00 -5.23
N TRP A 704 -11.26 -24.26 -4.81
CA TRP A 704 -11.75 -24.63 -3.46
C TRP A 704 -10.65 -25.12 -2.51
N GLY A 705 -9.42 -25.34 -2.97
CA GLY A 705 -8.35 -25.90 -2.14
C GLY A 705 -8.56 -27.38 -1.75
N THR A 706 -9.56 -28.04 -2.34
CA THR A 706 -9.90 -29.45 -2.11
C THR A 706 -10.64 -30.00 -3.33
N THR A 707 -10.63 -31.32 -3.50
CA THR A 707 -11.44 -32.07 -4.47
C THR A 707 -12.44 -33.00 -3.79
N SER A 708 -12.72 -32.79 -2.50
CA SER A 708 -13.68 -33.60 -1.75
C SER A 708 -15.07 -33.58 -2.40
N PRO A 709 -15.78 -34.72 -2.45
CA PRO A 709 -17.17 -34.75 -2.89
C PRO A 709 -18.06 -33.91 -1.95
N GLY A 710 -19.22 -33.49 -2.45
CA GLY A 710 -20.22 -32.74 -1.68
C GLY A 710 -20.06 -31.22 -1.69
N LEU A 711 -19.24 -30.67 -2.59
CA LEU A 711 -19.16 -29.24 -2.87
C LEU A 711 -20.34 -28.82 -3.79
N PRO A 712 -21.31 -27.99 -3.34
CA PRO A 712 -22.58 -27.81 -4.04
C PRO A 712 -22.44 -27.33 -5.49
N TYR A 713 -21.63 -26.28 -5.71
CA TYR A 713 -21.41 -25.74 -7.05
C TYR A 713 -20.69 -26.74 -7.97
N VAL A 714 -19.75 -27.51 -7.41
CA VAL A 714 -18.98 -28.50 -8.16
C VAL A 714 -19.89 -29.63 -8.63
N GLU A 715 -20.66 -30.22 -7.71
CA GLU A 715 -21.55 -31.35 -8.01
C GLU A 715 -22.67 -30.96 -9.00
N GLU A 716 -23.20 -29.75 -8.88
CA GLU A 716 -24.33 -29.30 -9.70
C GLU A 716 -23.89 -28.77 -11.07
N TYR A 717 -22.73 -28.10 -11.17
CA TYR A 717 -22.35 -27.36 -12.38
C TYR A 717 -20.98 -27.70 -12.97
N ILE A 718 -20.02 -28.25 -12.22
CA ILE A 718 -18.69 -28.58 -12.78
C ILE A 718 -18.61 -30.05 -13.17
N THR A 719 -18.91 -30.96 -12.25
CA THR A 719 -18.88 -32.41 -12.48
C THR A 719 -19.69 -32.82 -13.72
N PRO A 720 -20.98 -32.41 -13.89
CA PRO A 720 -21.78 -32.82 -15.03
C PRO A 720 -21.53 -32.00 -16.31
N SER A 721 -20.69 -30.96 -16.27
CA SER A 721 -20.45 -30.09 -17.44
C SER A 721 -19.62 -30.78 -18.54
N GLY A 722 -19.50 -30.14 -19.70
CA GLY A 722 -18.68 -30.65 -20.80
C GLY A 722 -17.17 -30.68 -20.52
N ASN A 723 -16.44 -31.40 -21.39
CA ASN A 723 -15.00 -31.62 -21.29
C ASN A 723 -14.15 -30.46 -21.82
N TRP A 724 -14.78 -29.43 -22.37
CA TRP A 724 -14.12 -28.29 -22.99
C TRP A 724 -14.66 -26.98 -22.42
N LEU A 725 -13.80 -25.97 -22.40
CA LEU A 725 -14.16 -24.59 -22.11
C LEU A 725 -14.03 -23.76 -23.39
N ILE A 726 -14.91 -22.78 -23.55
CA ILE A 726 -14.89 -21.84 -24.66
C ILE A 726 -14.82 -20.40 -24.14
N GLY A 727 -13.77 -19.68 -24.57
CA GLY A 727 -13.54 -18.27 -24.27
C GLY A 727 -13.66 -17.39 -25.51
N GLY A 728 -13.90 -16.09 -25.33
CA GLY A 728 -14.00 -15.14 -26.44
C GLY A 728 -14.63 -13.80 -26.05
N ASP A 729 -14.77 -12.89 -27.03
CA ASP A 729 -15.39 -11.59 -26.80
C ASP A 729 -16.91 -11.72 -26.82
N LEU A 730 -17.58 -11.33 -25.74
CA LEU A 730 -19.02 -11.50 -25.57
C LEU A 730 -19.78 -10.28 -26.11
N GLU A 731 -20.85 -10.54 -26.87
CA GLU A 731 -21.83 -9.55 -27.30
C GLU A 731 -23.22 -9.99 -26.82
N VAL A 732 -23.88 -9.20 -25.96
CA VAL A 732 -25.21 -9.53 -25.44
C VAL A 732 -26.26 -8.61 -26.04
N PHE A 733 -27.37 -9.16 -26.54
CA PHE A 733 -28.34 -8.36 -27.29
C PHE A 733 -29.32 -7.58 -26.43
N LYS A 734 -29.59 -8.05 -25.21
CA LYS A 734 -30.48 -7.37 -24.26
C LYS A 734 -29.98 -7.59 -22.82
N PRO A 735 -30.20 -6.63 -21.90
CA PRO A 735 -29.97 -6.85 -20.48
C PRO A 735 -30.69 -8.11 -20.01
N ILE A 736 -30.02 -8.91 -19.17
CA ILE A 736 -30.58 -10.18 -18.69
C ILE A 736 -31.73 -9.90 -17.72
N LYS A 737 -32.85 -10.59 -17.92
CA LYS A 737 -34.06 -10.50 -17.09
C LYS A 737 -34.52 -11.89 -16.72
N TYR A 738 -34.84 -12.08 -15.44
CA TYR A 738 -35.28 -13.36 -14.89
C TYR A 738 -36.81 -13.44 -14.81
N ASN A 739 -37.51 -12.30 -14.88
CA ASN A 739 -38.96 -12.17 -14.78
C ASN A 739 -39.53 -12.80 -13.50
N ASP A 740 -38.75 -12.76 -12.43
CA ASP A 740 -39.10 -13.29 -11.09
C ASP A 740 -39.70 -12.22 -10.17
N GLY A 741 -40.03 -11.05 -10.72
CA GLY A 741 -40.51 -9.89 -9.96
C GLY A 741 -39.41 -9.08 -9.27
N LEU A 742 -38.15 -9.49 -9.33
CA LEU A 742 -37.02 -8.85 -8.63
C LEU A 742 -36.06 -8.10 -9.56
N ASP A 743 -36.31 -8.09 -10.87
CA ASP A 743 -35.41 -7.48 -11.85
C ASP A 743 -35.17 -5.97 -11.67
N HIS A 744 -36.02 -5.29 -10.91
CA HIS A 744 -35.84 -3.87 -10.56
C HIS A 744 -34.80 -3.65 -9.44
N TYR A 745 -34.44 -4.70 -8.70
CA TYR A 745 -33.34 -4.66 -7.72
C TYR A 745 -31.99 -5.03 -8.34
N ARG A 746 -31.95 -5.59 -9.56
CA ARG A 746 -30.73 -5.96 -10.29
C ARG A 746 -30.20 -4.74 -11.04
N LEU A 747 -29.52 -3.85 -10.31
CA LEU A 747 -28.91 -2.66 -10.88
C LEU A 747 -27.49 -3.00 -11.34
N SER A 748 -27.13 -2.59 -12.55
CA SER A 748 -25.76 -2.76 -13.04
C SER A 748 -24.76 -1.90 -12.24
N PRO A 749 -23.44 -2.18 -12.29
CA PRO A 749 -22.41 -1.32 -11.70
C PRO A 749 -22.53 0.14 -12.15
N LYS A 750 -22.87 0.37 -13.42
CA LYS A 750 -23.11 1.72 -13.95
C LYS A 750 -24.34 2.37 -13.32
N GLN A 751 -25.46 1.66 -13.26
CA GLN A 751 -26.68 2.19 -12.62
C GLN A 751 -26.48 2.46 -11.13
N LEU A 752 -25.71 1.63 -10.43
CA LEU A 752 -25.34 1.85 -9.04
C LEU A 752 -24.48 3.11 -8.88
N ARG A 753 -23.46 3.29 -9.73
CA ARG A 753 -22.64 4.51 -9.73
C ARG A 753 -23.48 5.76 -9.98
N GLU A 754 -24.38 5.72 -10.96
CA GLU A 754 -25.34 6.80 -11.23
C GLU A 754 -26.25 7.06 -10.02
N GLU A 755 -26.71 6.03 -9.33
CA GLU A 755 -27.52 6.18 -8.12
C GLU A 755 -26.72 6.77 -6.95
N PHE A 756 -25.46 6.39 -6.78
CA PHE A 756 -24.57 7.00 -5.78
C PHE A 756 -24.30 8.48 -6.08
N ASP A 757 -24.08 8.83 -7.34
CA ASP A 757 -23.98 10.22 -7.79
C ASP A 757 -25.28 11.00 -7.52
N ASN A 758 -26.44 10.43 -7.84
CA ASN A 758 -27.75 11.03 -7.59
C ASN A 758 -27.99 11.29 -6.11
N ARG A 759 -27.52 10.38 -5.25
CA ARG A 759 -27.59 10.52 -3.79
C ARG A 759 -26.48 11.39 -3.21
N GLN A 760 -25.56 11.90 -4.03
CA GLN A 760 -24.40 12.68 -3.58
C GLN A 760 -23.60 11.92 -2.52
N ALA A 761 -23.36 10.63 -2.75
CA ALA A 761 -22.54 9.82 -1.87
C ALA A 761 -21.10 10.35 -1.87
N ASP A 762 -20.48 10.50 -0.70
CA ASP A 762 -19.05 10.82 -0.59
C ASP A 762 -18.23 9.66 -0.02
N ALA A 763 -18.90 8.59 0.37
CA ALA A 763 -18.34 7.27 0.60
C ALA A 763 -19.40 6.20 0.28
N VAL A 764 -18.99 5.08 -0.32
CA VAL A 764 -19.85 3.92 -0.48
C VAL A 764 -19.24 2.74 0.27
N PHE A 765 -20.01 2.13 1.16
CA PHE A 765 -19.61 0.94 1.91
C PHE A 765 -20.56 -0.20 1.62
N ALA A 766 -20.01 -1.37 1.27
CA ALA A 766 -20.79 -2.52 0.85
C ALA A 766 -20.83 -3.62 1.90
N PHE A 767 -21.98 -4.29 1.99
CA PHE A 767 -22.16 -5.49 2.79
C PHE A 767 -22.79 -6.59 1.95
N GLN A 768 -22.02 -7.67 1.72
CA GLN A 768 -22.45 -8.84 0.96
C GLN A 768 -23.11 -9.87 1.88
N LEU A 769 -24.25 -10.42 1.43
CA LEU A 769 -25.02 -11.41 2.19
C LEU A 769 -25.57 -12.50 1.29
N ARG A 770 -25.52 -13.73 1.77
CA ARG A 770 -26.34 -14.86 1.28
C ARG A 770 -27.44 -15.28 2.26
N ASN A 771 -27.34 -14.82 3.52
CA ASN A 771 -28.28 -15.11 4.61
C ASN A 771 -29.20 -13.91 4.88
N PRO A 772 -30.37 -14.11 5.53
CA PRO A 772 -31.22 -13.02 6.01
C PRO A 772 -30.51 -12.03 6.95
N VAL A 773 -30.97 -10.78 6.98
CA VAL A 773 -30.43 -9.72 7.87
C VAL A 773 -31.06 -9.82 9.26
N HIS A 774 -30.25 -10.11 10.27
CA HIS A 774 -30.64 -9.97 11.68
C HIS A 774 -30.04 -8.68 12.29
N ASN A 775 -30.46 -8.30 13.50
CA ASN A 775 -30.07 -7.02 14.11
C ASN A 775 -28.56 -6.92 14.40
N GLY A 776 -27.84 -8.04 14.39
CA GLY A 776 -26.38 -8.06 14.46
C GLY A 776 -25.77 -7.47 13.19
N HIS A 777 -26.21 -7.93 12.01
CA HIS A 777 -25.84 -7.33 10.73
C HIS A 777 -26.20 -5.85 10.67
N ALA A 778 -27.41 -5.48 11.13
CA ALA A 778 -27.84 -4.09 11.15
C ALA A 778 -26.97 -3.21 12.07
N LEU A 779 -26.59 -3.71 13.26
CA LEU A 779 -25.68 -3.01 14.16
C LEU A 779 -24.35 -2.68 13.47
N LEU A 780 -23.77 -3.64 12.74
CA LEU A 780 -22.52 -3.43 12.02
C LEU A 780 -22.63 -2.40 10.90
N MET A 781 -23.71 -2.46 10.12
CA MET A 781 -23.95 -1.53 9.02
C MET A 781 -24.17 -0.11 9.55
N ASN A 782 -24.95 0.05 10.62
CA ASN A 782 -25.21 1.33 11.27
C ASN A 782 -23.96 1.89 11.98
N ASP A 783 -23.19 1.05 12.67
CA ASP A 783 -21.91 1.43 13.30
C ASP A 783 -20.89 1.86 12.25
N THR A 784 -20.80 1.14 11.12
CA THR A 784 -19.93 1.51 10.01
C THR A 784 -20.28 2.88 9.46
N ARG A 785 -21.57 3.14 9.19
CA ARG A 785 -22.04 4.49 8.79
C ARG A 785 -21.63 5.55 9.82
N LYS A 786 -21.87 5.29 11.10
CA LYS A 786 -21.56 6.21 12.19
C LYS A 786 -20.06 6.56 12.20
N ARG A 787 -19.19 5.54 12.09
CA ARG A 787 -17.73 5.72 12.04
C ARG A 787 -17.29 6.52 10.82
N LEU A 788 -17.87 6.27 9.65
CA LEU A 788 -17.57 7.07 8.45
C LEU A 788 -17.99 8.54 8.63
N LEU A 789 -19.13 8.81 9.26
CA LEU A 789 -19.52 10.19 9.61
C LEU A 789 -18.52 10.84 10.58
N GLU A 790 -18.04 10.08 11.59
CA GLU A 790 -17.01 10.53 12.54
C GLU A 790 -15.65 10.78 11.87
N MET A 791 -15.32 10.02 10.82
CA MET A 791 -14.13 10.20 9.97
C MET A 791 -14.22 11.41 9.03
N GLY A 792 -15.35 12.12 9.02
CA GLY A 792 -15.52 13.38 8.30
C GLY A 792 -16.34 13.30 7.02
N TYR A 793 -16.70 12.10 6.55
CA TYR A 793 -17.65 11.91 5.45
C TYR A 793 -19.01 12.51 5.84
N LYS A 794 -19.68 13.15 4.89
CA LYS A 794 -20.95 13.86 5.04
C LYS A 794 -22.14 13.00 4.67
N ASN A 795 -21.98 12.11 3.69
CA ASN A 795 -23.04 11.25 3.22
C ASN A 795 -22.52 9.88 2.74
N PRO A 796 -22.05 9.03 3.66
CA PRO A 796 -21.79 7.63 3.33
C PRO A 796 -23.07 6.97 2.78
N ILE A 797 -22.99 5.98 1.91
CA ILE A 797 -24.17 5.22 1.47
C ILE A 797 -23.87 3.73 1.59
N LEU A 798 -24.78 3.00 2.23
CA LEU A 798 -24.72 1.55 2.34
C LEU A 798 -25.19 0.93 1.03
N LEU A 799 -24.36 0.08 0.43
CA LEU A 799 -24.79 -0.90 -0.56
C LEU A 799 -25.05 -2.24 0.14
N LEU A 800 -26.32 -2.49 0.51
CA LEU A 800 -26.76 -3.78 1.02
C LEU A 800 -26.97 -4.72 -0.18
N HIS A 801 -26.09 -5.70 -0.33
CA HIS A 801 -25.88 -6.36 -1.61
C HIS A 801 -26.06 -7.88 -1.54
N PRO A 802 -27.30 -8.38 -1.39
CA PRO A 802 -27.57 -9.82 -1.39
C PRO A 802 -27.16 -10.51 -2.69
N LEU A 803 -26.69 -11.76 -2.58
CA LEU A 803 -26.50 -12.63 -3.75
C LEU A 803 -27.84 -13.06 -4.35
N GLY A 804 -27.93 -13.00 -5.67
CA GLY A 804 -29.11 -13.37 -6.45
C GLY A 804 -28.93 -14.54 -7.42
N GLY A 805 -27.71 -15.04 -7.60
CA GLY A 805 -27.48 -16.26 -8.36
C GLY A 805 -27.70 -17.53 -7.53
N PHE A 806 -27.18 -18.65 -8.02
CA PHE A 806 -27.23 -19.95 -7.35
C PHE A 806 -26.81 -19.87 -5.86
N THR A 807 -27.55 -20.57 -5.00
CA THR A 807 -27.23 -20.85 -3.59
C THR A 807 -27.59 -22.30 -3.28
N LYS A 808 -26.87 -22.93 -2.35
CA LYS A 808 -27.16 -24.31 -1.90
C LYS A 808 -28.55 -24.43 -1.25
N ALA A 809 -29.10 -25.64 -1.25
CA ALA A 809 -30.50 -25.90 -0.88
C ALA A 809 -30.91 -25.50 0.56
N ASP A 810 -29.98 -25.44 1.51
CA ASP A 810 -30.30 -25.05 2.90
C ASP A 810 -30.21 -23.54 3.18
N ASP A 811 -29.82 -22.73 2.18
CA ASP A 811 -29.90 -21.27 2.25
C ASP A 811 -31.32 -20.77 1.97
N VAL A 812 -31.69 -19.60 2.53
CA VAL A 812 -33.02 -19.02 2.34
C VAL A 812 -33.15 -18.47 0.91
N PRO A 813 -34.23 -18.77 0.17
CA PRO A 813 -34.45 -18.27 -1.18
C PRO A 813 -34.37 -16.76 -1.32
N LEU A 814 -34.00 -16.29 -2.52
CA LEU A 814 -33.77 -14.87 -2.79
C LEU A 814 -35.01 -14.01 -2.57
N ASP A 815 -36.17 -14.42 -3.06
CA ASP A 815 -37.45 -13.74 -2.90
C ASP A 815 -37.81 -13.52 -1.43
N VAL A 816 -37.66 -14.57 -0.61
CA VAL A 816 -37.88 -14.51 0.83
C VAL A 816 -36.88 -13.56 1.51
N ARG A 817 -35.60 -13.60 1.12
CA ARG A 817 -34.58 -12.67 1.63
C ARG A 817 -34.91 -11.22 1.25
N MET A 818 -35.36 -10.97 0.02
CA MET A 818 -35.71 -9.62 -0.44
C MET A 818 -36.95 -9.08 0.27
N GLU A 819 -37.98 -9.91 0.48
CA GLU A 819 -39.13 -9.53 1.31
C GLU A 819 -38.67 -9.20 2.75
N GLN A 820 -37.79 -10.01 3.32
CA GLN A 820 -37.21 -9.77 4.64
C GLN A 820 -36.41 -8.46 4.71
N HIS A 821 -35.62 -8.13 3.69
CA HIS A 821 -34.92 -6.85 3.61
C HIS A 821 -35.87 -5.65 3.50
N SER A 822 -36.99 -5.77 2.79
CA SER A 822 -38.03 -4.74 2.75
C SER A 822 -38.53 -4.43 4.16
N LYS A 823 -38.80 -5.49 4.95
CA LYS A 823 -39.23 -5.36 6.34
C LYS A 823 -38.20 -4.73 7.27
N VAL A 824 -36.91 -5.00 7.07
CA VAL A 824 -35.82 -4.33 7.79
C VAL A 824 -35.81 -2.82 7.53
N LEU A 825 -36.09 -2.39 6.30
CA LEU A 825 -36.18 -0.96 5.95
C LEU A 825 -37.48 -0.31 6.44
N GLU A 826 -38.62 -0.98 6.28
CA GLU A 826 -39.93 -0.50 6.75
C GLU A 826 -39.94 -0.27 8.27
N ASP A 827 -39.31 -1.18 9.04
CA ASP A 827 -39.20 -1.08 10.49
C ASP A 827 -38.15 -0.05 10.95
N GLY A 828 -37.42 0.58 10.03
CA GLY A 828 -36.39 1.57 10.34
C GLY A 828 -35.13 1.00 11.00
N VAL A 829 -34.91 -0.31 10.90
CA VAL A 829 -33.69 -0.97 11.40
C VAL A 829 -32.47 -0.52 10.58
N LEU A 830 -32.68 -0.32 9.28
CA LEU A 830 -31.77 0.39 8.38
C LEU A 830 -32.53 1.56 7.77
N ASP A 831 -31.85 2.69 7.58
CA ASP A 831 -32.46 3.89 7.01
C ASP A 831 -32.51 3.80 5.47
N PRO A 832 -33.71 3.83 4.84
CA PRO A 832 -33.86 3.72 3.39
C PRO A 832 -33.28 4.91 2.61
N LYS A 833 -33.07 6.07 3.25
CA LYS A 833 -32.42 7.21 2.59
C LYS A 833 -30.94 6.96 2.36
N THR A 834 -30.31 6.22 3.26
CA THR A 834 -28.87 6.00 3.31
C THR A 834 -28.47 4.56 2.99
N THR A 835 -29.44 3.74 2.55
CA THR A 835 -29.27 2.35 2.16
C THR A 835 -29.83 2.13 0.75
N ILE A 836 -29.02 1.52 -0.11
CA ILE A 836 -29.42 0.97 -1.40
C ILE A 836 -29.41 -0.54 -1.27
N VAL A 837 -30.55 -1.17 -1.54
CA VAL A 837 -30.66 -2.63 -1.66
C VAL A 837 -30.62 -2.97 -3.13
N SER A 838 -29.62 -3.77 -3.53
CA SER A 838 -29.48 -4.24 -4.90
C SER A 838 -29.02 -5.68 -4.93
N ILE A 839 -29.40 -6.43 -5.96
CA ILE A 839 -29.09 -7.85 -6.11
C ILE A 839 -27.81 -8.01 -6.93
N PHE A 840 -26.81 -8.70 -6.37
CA PHE A 840 -25.61 -9.10 -7.12
C PHE A 840 -25.93 -10.38 -7.89
N PRO A 841 -25.86 -10.40 -9.23
CA PRO A 841 -26.32 -11.55 -10.00
C PRO A 841 -25.40 -12.78 -9.97
N SER A 842 -24.22 -12.67 -9.36
CA SER A 842 -23.26 -13.78 -9.31
C SER A 842 -23.80 -15.00 -8.56
N PRO A 843 -23.49 -16.21 -9.05
CA PRO A 843 -23.71 -17.43 -8.27
C PRO A 843 -22.72 -17.58 -7.11
N MET A 844 -23.15 -18.31 -6.08
CA MET A 844 -22.36 -18.65 -4.89
C MET A 844 -21.61 -19.99 -5.09
N HIS A 845 -20.29 -19.97 -4.97
CA HIS A 845 -19.40 -21.15 -5.13
C HIS A 845 -19.15 -21.87 -3.81
N TYR A 846 -19.25 -21.15 -2.71
CA TYR A 846 -18.79 -21.57 -1.39
C TYR A 846 -17.28 -21.85 -1.36
N ALA A 847 -16.51 -21.05 -2.11
CA ALA A 847 -15.06 -21.21 -2.26
C ALA A 847 -14.23 -20.42 -1.22
N GLY A 848 -14.85 -19.98 -0.13
CA GLY A 848 -14.16 -19.40 1.01
C GLY A 848 -13.31 -18.18 0.61
N PRO A 849 -12.02 -18.11 1.01
CA PRO A 849 -11.17 -16.96 0.75
C PRO A 849 -11.04 -16.57 -0.74
N THR A 850 -11.11 -17.53 -1.66
CA THR A 850 -11.07 -17.28 -3.11
C THR A 850 -12.27 -16.44 -3.55
N GLU A 851 -13.47 -16.80 -3.10
CA GLU A 851 -14.71 -16.10 -3.50
C GLU A 851 -14.92 -14.78 -2.75
N VAL A 852 -14.37 -14.63 -1.54
CA VAL A 852 -14.40 -13.34 -0.83
C VAL A 852 -13.71 -12.24 -1.64
N GLN A 853 -12.59 -12.55 -2.30
CA GLN A 853 -11.91 -11.62 -3.20
C GLN A 853 -12.81 -11.21 -4.38
N TRP A 854 -13.47 -12.19 -5.03
CA TRP A 854 -14.43 -11.93 -6.11
C TRP A 854 -15.57 -11.01 -5.67
N HIS A 855 -16.13 -11.26 -4.48
CA HIS A 855 -17.18 -10.40 -3.94
C HIS A 855 -16.71 -8.96 -3.76
N ALA A 856 -15.52 -8.75 -3.18
CA ALA A 856 -14.93 -7.44 -2.96
C ALA A 856 -14.64 -6.72 -4.29
N LYS A 857 -13.95 -7.42 -5.20
CA LYS A 857 -13.64 -6.97 -6.57
C LYS A 857 -14.87 -6.48 -7.33
N ALA A 858 -15.97 -7.22 -7.29
CA ALA A 858 -17.21 -6.82 -7.97
C ALA A 858 -17.79 -5.51 -7.40
N ARG A 859 -17.57 -5.21 -6.11
CA ARG A 859 -18.06 -3.97 -5.48
C ARG A 859 -17.16 -2.77 -5.78
N ILE A 860 -15.88 -2.97 -6.07
CA ILE A 860 -15.03 -1.93 -6.67
C ILE A 860 -15.67 -1.46 -7.99
N ASN A 861 -16.09 -2.40 -8.84
CA ASN A 861 -16.74 -2.06 -10.10
C ASN A 861 -18.05 -1.29 -9.90
N ALA A 862 -18.83 -1.58 -8.85
CA ALA A 862 -20.00 -0.79 -8.48
C ALA A 862 -19.70 0.58 -7.83
N GLY A 863 -18.45 0.88 -7.46
CA GLY A 863 -18.05 2.17 -6.90
C GLY A 863 -17.88 2.18 -5.38
N ALA A 864 -17.81 1.02 -4.70
CA ALA A 864 -17.60 0.95 -3.26
C ALA A 864 -16.14 1.25 -2.88
N ASN A 865 -15.93 2.20 -1.96
CA ASN A 865 -14.62 2.51 -1.39
C ASN A 865 -14.32 1.70 -0.11
N PHE A 866 -15.37 1.16 0.53
CA PHE A 866 -15.29 0.39 1.76
C PHE A 866 -16.02 -0.95 1.62
N TYR A 867 -15.46 -2.00 2.22
CA TYR A 867 -16.05 -3.33 2.18
C TYR A 867 -16.06 -3.96 3.57
N ILE A 868 -17.26 -4.27 4.06
CA ILE A 868 -17.43 -4.94 5.36
C ILE A 868 -17.29 -6.45 5.14
N VAL A 869 -16.28 -7.06 5.78
CA VAL A 869 -16.01 -8.50 5.66
C VAL A 869 -16.18 -9.23 7.00
N GLY A 870 -17.15 -10.16 7.02
CA GLY A 870 -17.54 -10.97 8.18
C GLY A 870 -16.70 -12.23 8.42
N ARG A 871 -17.09 -13.00 9.45
CA ARG A 871 -16.63 -14.38 9.66
C ARG A 871 -17.23 -15.27 8.57
N ASP A 872 -16.38 -16.01 7.85
CA ASP A 872 -16.77 -16.99 6.83
C ASP A 872 -17.86 -16.53 5.83
N PRO A 873 -17.69 -15.36 5.16
CA PRO A 873 -18.76 -14.77 4.35
C PRO A 873 -19.02 -15.53 3.05
N ALA A 874 -18.09 -16.41 2.65
CA ALA A 874 -18.18 -17.21 1.44
C ALA A 874 -17.81 -18.70 1.60
N GLY A 875 -17.66 -19.23 2.82
CA GLY A 875 -17.39 -20.66 3.01
C GLY A 875 -18.60 -21.46 3.46
N MET A 876 -18.33 -22.72 3.79
CA MET A 876 -19.31 -23.73 4.20
C MET A 876 -18.68 -24.72 5.18
N GLY A 877 -19.50 -25.56 5.81
CA GLY A 877 -19.00 -26.73 6.56
C GLY A 877 -18.29 -27.72 5.63
N HIS A 878 -17.29 -28.43 6.15
CA HIS A 878 -16.61 -29.47 5.40
C HIS A 878 -17.60 -30.60 5.05
N PRO A 879 -17.67 -31.05 3.79
CA PRO A 879 -18.72 -31.98 3.36
C PRO A 879 -18.59 -33.37 3.97
N THR A 880 -17.37 -33.78 4.32
CA THR A 880 -17.07 -35.13 4.85
C THR A 880 -16.55 -35.14 6.30
N GLU A 881 -16.31 -33.97 6.89
CA GLU A 881 -15.73 -33.86 8.24
C GLU A 881 -16.56 -32.92 9.11
N LYS A 882 -16.54 -33.12 10.44
CA LYS A 882 -17.29 -32.28 11.39
C LYS A 882 -16.51 -31.01 11.77
N ARG A 883 -16.19 -30.17 10.77
CA ARG A 883 -15.51 -28.88 10.92
C ARG A 883 -15.91 -27.92 9.80
N ASP A 884 -15.50 -26.65 9.88
CA ASP A 884 -15.61 -25.70 8.76
C ASP A 884 -14.62 -26.09 7.64
N LEU A 885 -14.99 -25.86 6.38
CA LEU A 885 -14.14 -26.16 5.21
C LEU A 885 -12.91 -25.24 5.18
N TYR A 886 -13.10 -23.97 5.54
CA TYR A 886 -12.05 -22.96 5.63
C TYR A 886 -11.99 -22.40 7.04
N ASP A 887 -10.83 -21.86 7.40
CA ASP A 887 -10.74 -21.05 8.61
C ASP A 887 -11.64 -19.80 8.46
N PRO A 888 -12.40 -19.44 9.50
CA PRO A 888 -13.42 -18.42 9.38
C PRO A 888 -12.91 -16.98 9.16
N ASP A 889 -11.63 -16.71 9.45
CA ASP A 889 -11.02 -15.39 9.28
C ASP A 889 -10.10 -15.30 8.05
N HIS A 890 -9.83 -16.42 7.36
CA HIS A 890 -8.96 -16.41 6.17
C HIS A 890 -9.48 -15.49 5.06
N GLY A 891 -10.79 -15.40 4.86
CA GLY A 891 -11.36 -14.46 3.89
C GLY A 891 -10.97 -13.00 4.16
N LYS A 892 -10.92 -12.59 5.43
CA LYS A 892 -10.50 -11.23 5.83
C LYS A 892 -9.01 -11.02 5.59
N LYS A 893 -8.20 -11.99 6.01
CA LYS A 893 -6.74 -11.94 5.88
C LYS A 893 -6.33 -11.88 4.41
N VAL A 894 -6.95 -12.69 3.56
CA VAL A 894 -6.63 -12.75 2.12
C VAL A 894 -6.97 -11.42 1.44
N LEU A 895 -8.07 -10.77 1.78
CA LEU A 895 -8.41 -9.46 1.19
C LEU A 895 -7.34 -8.39 1.41
N SER A 896 -6.66 -8.36 2.57
CA SER A 896 -5.62 -7.36 2.85
C SER A 896 -4.30 -7.62 2.13
N MET A 897 -4.12 -8.79 1.53
CA MET A 897 -2.90 -9.18 0.80
C MET A 897 -3.16 -9.49 -0.69
N ALA A 898 -4.42 -9.42 -1.13
CA ALA A 898 -4.83 -9.81 -2.47
C ALA A 898 -4.44 -8.75 -3.50
N PRO A 899 -3.65 -9.10 -4.53
CA PRO A 899 -3.29 -8.17 -5.59
C PRO A 899 -4.51 -7.58 -6.29
N GLY A 900 -4.49 -6.27 -6.56
CA GLY A 900 -5.57 -5.53 -7.22
C GLY A 900 -6.70 -5.06 -6.28
N LEU A 901 -6.64 -5.36 -4.98
CA LEU A 901 -7.62 -4.91 -3.98
C LEU A 901 -7.08 -3.81 -3.03
N GLU A 902 -5.88 -3.30 -3.27
CA GLU A 902 -5.16 -2.35 -2.39
C GLU A 902 -5.92 -1.03 -2.21
N LYS A 903 -6.76 -0.67 -3.17
CA LYS A 903 -7.55 0.56 -3.17
C LYS A 903 -8.85 0.46 -2.34
N LEU A 904 -9.26 -0.74 -1.96
CA LEU A 904 -10.50 -0.98 -1.23
C LEU A 904 -10.24 -1.00 0.28
N ASN A 905 -10.91 -0.12 1.03
CA ASN A 905 -10.77 -0.10 2.48
C ASN A 905 -11.54 -1.26 3.10
N ILE A 906 -10.80 -2.26 3.59
CA ILE A 906 -11.39 -3.43 4.24
C ILE A 906 -11.75 -3.08 5.69
N LEU A 907 -13.03 -3.18 6.02
CA LEU A 907 -13.54 -2.94 7.37
C LEU A 907 -13.76 -4.29 8.07
N PRO A 908 -12.86 -4.70 8.98
CA PRO A 908 -12.99 -5.98 9.65
C PRO A 908 -14.21 -5.97 10.58
N PHE A 909 -14.94 -7.07 10.55
CA PHE A 909 -16.11 -7.29 11.40
C PHE A 909 -15.76 -7.25 12.89
N ARG A 910 -16.46 -6.40 13.64
CA ARG A 910 -16.55 -6.52 15.09
C ARG A 910 -17.58 -7.60 15.44
N VAL A 911 -17.18 -8.58 16.23
CA VAL A 911 -18.08 -9.69 16.60
C VAL A 911 -19.32 -9.12 17.30
N ALA A 912 -20.51 -9.37 16.75
CA ALA A 912 -21.78 -9.00 17.36
C ALA A 912 -22.47 -10.26 17.90
N ALA A 913 -22.98 -10.17 19.12
CA ALA A 913 -23.71 -11.24 19.79
C ALA A 913 -24.91 -10.66 20.56
N TYR A 914 -25.85 -11.53 20.93
CA TYR A 914 -27.04 -11.10 21.67
C TYR A 914 -26.66 -10.88 23.14
N ASP A 915 -26.71 -9.64 23.61
CA ASP A 915 -26.50 -9.31 25.02
C ASP A 915 -27.79 -9.64 25.79
N THR A 916 -27.70 -10.63 26.67
CA THR A 916 -28.84 -11.17 27.45
C THR A 916 -29.31 -10.24 28.56
N ILE A 917 -28.48 -9.28 28.97
CA ILE A 917 -28.80 -8.27 29.98
C ILE A 917 -29.52 -7.10 29.31
N GLU A 918 -28.93 -6.58 28.22
CA GLU A 918 -29.47 -5.46 27.45
C GLU A 918 -30.62 -5.86 26.51
N LYS A 919 -30.82 -7.17 26.32
CA LYS A 919 -31.84 -7.78 25.45
C LYS A 919 -31.81 -7.26 24.02
N LYS A 920 -30.61 -7.09 23.47
CA LYS A 920 -30.38 -6.58 22.11
C LYS A 920 -29.08 -7.11 21.54
N MET A 921 -28.92 -7.01 20.23
CA MET A 921 -27.62 -7.26 19.59
C MET A 921 -26.63 -6.15 19.98
N ALA A 922 -25.45 -6.54 20.44
CA ALA A 922 -24.36 -5.64 20.81
C ALA A 922 -23.01 -6.20 20.35
N PHE A 923 -21.99 -5.35 20.30
CA PHE A 923 -20.63 -5.82 20.09
C PHE A 923 -20.17 -6.66 21.28
N PHE A 924 -19.62 -7.83 20.99
CA PHE A 924 -19.17 -8.80 21.97
C PHE A 924 -18.06 -8.21 22.85
N ASP A 925 -18.24 -8.31 24.16
CA ASP A 925 -17.29 -7.90 25.17
C ASP A 925 -16.73 -9.14 25.88
N PRO A 926 -15.45 -9.48 25.67
CA PRO A 926 -14.84 -10.66 26.30
C PRO A 926 -14.87 -10.62 27.83
N SER A 927 -14.87 -9.44 28.45
CA SER A 927 -14.92 -9.29 29.90
C SER A 927 -16.27 -9.71 30.49
N ARG A 928 -17.33 -9.64 29.68
CA ARG A 928 -18.71 -10.04 30.02
C ARG A 928 -19.18 -11.24 29.20
N ALA A 929 -18.28 -12.10 28.73
CA ALA A 929 -18.61 -13.17 27.76
C ALA A 929 -19.81 -14.06 28.13
N LYS A 930 -20.06 -14.31 29.43
CA LYS A 930 -21.20 -15.10 29.92
C LYS A 930 -22.56 -14.44 29.70
N GLU A 931 -22.59 -13.13 29.47
CA GLU A 931 -23.79 -12.32 29.23
C GLU A 931 -24.16 -12.28 27.75
N PHE A 932 -23.33 -12.85 26.86
CA PHE A 932 -23.56 -12.87 25.42
C PHE A 932 -23.97 -14.26 24.91
N LEU A 933 -24.98 -14.30 24.05
CA LEU A 933 -25.45 -15.49 23.37
C LEU A 933 -25.15 -15.41 21.87
N PHE A 934 -24.45 -16.42 21.35
CA PHE A 934 -24.21 -16.61 19.92
C PHE A 934 -25.30 -17.48 19.30
N ILE A 935 -26.01 -16.95 18.31
CA ILE A 935 -27.06 -17.66 17.57
C ILE A 935 -26.58 -17.84 16.13
N SER A 936 -26.32 -19.09 15.74
CA SER A 936 -25.90 -19.41 14.37
C SER A 936 -27.08 -19.34 13.39
N GLY A 937 -26.78 -19.18 12.09
CA GLY A 937 -27.80 -19.26 11.05
C GLY A 937 -28.58 -20.57 11.08
N THR A 938 -27.92 -21.70 11.32
CA THR A 938 -28.58 -23.00 11.51
C THR A 938 -29.57 -22.97 12.67
N LYS A 939 -29.17 -22.42 13.82
CA LYS A 939 -30.05 -22.32 15.00
C LYS A 939 -31.23 -21.39 14.76
N MET A 940 -31.01 -20.26 14.08
CA MET A 940 -32.08 -19.36 13.63
C MET A 940 -33.08 -20.09 12.72
N ARG A 941 -32.60 -20.85 11.73
CA ARG A 941 -33.49 -21.64 10.85
C ARG A 941 -34.25 -22.72 11.62
N THR A 942 -33.61 -23.35 12.62
CA THR A 942 -34.30 -24.31 13.49
C THR A 942 -35.45 -23.65 14.24
N TYR A 943 -35.24 -22.46 14.83
CA TYR A 943 -36.31 -21.72 15.50
C TYR A 943 -37.50 -21.46 14.57
N ALA A 944 -37.24 -20.95 13.36
CA ALA A 944 -38.30 -20.66 12.40
C ALA A 944 -39.04 -21.94 11.95
N ARG A 945 -38.34 -23.07 11.83
CA ARG A 945 -38.97 -24.38 11.51
C ARG A 945 -39.78 -24.94 12.67
N THR A 946 -39.34 -24.81 13.92
CA THR A 946 -40.06 -25.40 15.07
C THR A 946 -41.18 -24.51 15.59
N GLY A 947 -41.36 -23.30 15.05
CA GLY A 947 -42.28 -22.29 15.56
C GLY A 947 -41.79 -21.64 16.86
N GLU A 948 -40.53 -21.85 17.24
CA GLU A 948 -39.88 -21.16 18.35
C GLU A 948 -39.44 -19.75 17.93
N ASN A 949 -39.46 -18.80 18.87
CA ASN A 949 -38.94 -17.46 18.61
C ASN A 949 -37.50 -17.32 19.11
N PRO A 950 -36.62 -16.62 18.36
CA PRO A 950 -35.34 -16.18 18.90
C PRO A 950 -35.58 -15.15 20.02
N PRO A 951 -34.58 -14.89 20.86
CA PRO A 951 -34.69 -13.85 21.88
C PRO A 951 -35.10 -12.49 21.29
N ASP A 952 -35.99 -11.77 21.99
CA ASP A 952 -36.45 -10.44 21.61
C ASP A 952 -35.26 -9.52 21.33
N GLY A 953 -35.25 -8.85 20.17
CA GLY A 953 -34.15 -7.97 19.76
C GLY A 953 -33.07 -8.64 18.90
N PHE A 954 -33.14 -9.96 18.64
CA PHE A 954 -32.26 -10.65 17.69
C PHE A 954 -32.52 -10.23 16.23
N MET A 955 -33.79 -10.11 15.84
CA MET A 955 -34.26 -9.68 14.52
C MET A 955 -35.50 -8.81 14.69
N CYS A 956 -35.80 -7.92 13.74
CA CYS A 956 -37.07 -7.19 13.78
C CYS A 956 -38.27 -8.14 13.64
N PRO A 957 -39.38 -7.90 14.37
CA PRO A 957 -40.52 -8.82 14.37
C PRO A 957 -41.12 -9.06 12.99
N SER A 958 -41.24 -8.02 12.16
CA SER A 958 -41.83 -8.15 10.83
C SER A 958 -40.93 -8.96 9.89
N GLY A 959 -39.61 -8.76 9.96
CA GLY A 959 -38.62 -9.56 9.22
C GLY A 959 -38.56 -11.02 9.69
N TRP A 960 -38.70 -11.27 11.00
CA TRP A 960 -38.80 -12.63 11.55
C TRP A 960 -40.04 -13.37 11.05
N ASN A 961 -41.19 -12.68 11.00
CA ASN A 961 -42.45 -13.25 10.51
C ASN A 961 -42.36 -13.72 9.05
N VAL A 962 -41.58 -13.03 8.19
CA VAL A 962 -41.33 -13.48 6.82
C VAL A 962 -40.63 -14.85 6.81
N LEU A 963 -39.64 -15.05 7.67
CA LEU A 963 -38.93 -16.33 7.77
C LEU A 963 -39.83 -17.44 8.33
N VAL A 964 -40.61 -17.16 9.37
CA VAL A 964 -41.56 -18.12 9.95
C VAL A 964 -42.55 -18.61 8.89
N LYS A 965 -43.23 -17.69 8.18
CA LYS A 965 -44.17 -18.04 7.11
C LYS A 965 -43.55 -18.90 6.02
N TYR A 966 -42.31 -18.59 5.62
CA TYR A 966 -41.60 -19.40 4.64
C TYR A 966 -41.38 -20.83 5.14
N TYR A 967 -40.89 -21.01 6.37
CA TYR A 967 -40.66 -22.36 6.90
C TYR A 967 -41.95 -23.13 7.21
N GLU A 968 -43.02 -22.46 7.62
CA GLU A 968 -44.36 -23.06 7.73
C GLU A 968 -44.85 -23.56 6.37
N SER A 969 -44.67 -22.77 5.31
CA SER A 969 -45.07 -23.17 3.95
C SER A 969 -44.30 -24.40 3.44
N LEU A 970 -43.03 -24.55 3.82
CA LEU A 970 -42.25 -25.75 3.52
C LEU A 970 -42.82 -26.98 4.22
N GLN A 971 -43.16 -26.88 5.51
CA GLN A 971 -43.76 -27.98 6.26
C GLN A 971 -45.12 -28.40 5.68
N GLU A 972 -45.95 -27.45 5.27
CA GLU A 972 -47.20 -27.76 4.59
C GLU A 972 -46.96 -28.48 3.25
N SER A 973 -45.95 -28.06 2.49
CA SER A 973 -45.60 -28.69 1.21
C SER A 973 -45.03 -30.10 1.39
N GLU A 974 -44.19 -30.32 2.40
CA GLU A 974 -43.63 -31.63 2.77
C GLU A 974 -44.74 -32.57 3.28
N ALA A 975 -45.66 -32.07 4.10
CA ALA A 975 -46.82 -32.84 4.58
C ALA A 975 -47.76 -33.22 3.42
N LYS A 976 -47.99 -32.31 2.46
CA LYS A 976 -48.76 -32.61 1.24
C LYS A 976 -48.06 -33.63 0.34
N GLN A 977 -46.75 -33.52 0.15
CA GLN A 977 -45.98 -34.51 -0.61
C GLN A 977 -45.95 -35.88 0.07
N GLN A 978 -45.77 -35.94 1.39
CA GLN A 978 -45.86 -37.20 2.14
C GLN A 978 -47.25 -37.81 2.07
N ALA A 979 -48.32 -37.01 2.16
CA ALA A 979 -49.69 -37.48 1.99
C ALA A 979 -49.96 -38.08 0.60
N VAL A 980 -49.36 -37.51 -0.46
CA VAL A 980 -49.45 -38.00 -1.85
C VAL A 980 -48.59 -39.25 -2.10
N VAL A 981 -47.46 -39.41 -1.40
CA VAL A 981 -46.62 -40.62 -1.47
C VAL A 981 -47.19 -41.76 -0.62
N SER A 982 -47.99 -41.45 0.40
CA SER A 982 -48.66 -42.42 1.28
C SER A 982 -50.07 -42.83 0.82
N ALA A 983 -50.61 -42.18 -0.21
CA ALA A 983 -51.88 -42.50 -0.87
C ALA A 983 -51.62 -43.23 -2.19
#